data_AF-A0A0D3BRY6-F1
#
_entry.id   AF-A0A0D3BRY6-F1
#
_cell.length_a   1.000
_cell.length_b   1.000
_cell.length_c   1.000
_cell.angle_alpha   90.00
_cell.angle_beta   90.00
_cell.angle_gamma   90.00
#
_symmetry.space_group_name_H-M   'P 1'
#
loop_
_entity.id
_entity.type
_entity.pdbx_description
1 polymer ?
#
loop_
_entity_poly.entity_id
_entity_poly.type
_entity_poly.pdbx_seq_one_letter_code
_entity_poly.pdbx_strand_id
1 'polypeptide(L)'
;MLSSAATATATATSVSARSGDILCGYLRRKTVAPFRFAQTKQQVYCKSLRPSFVAVRAMSESQTALKNKPQSSTSSGKKQALISLSDKKDLATLGNGLQELGYTIVSTGGTASTLENAGVSVTKVETLTHFPEMATLVLFFSSRKLDGRVKTLHPNIHGGILARRDVEHHMEALNEHGIGTFDVVVVNLYPFYNKVTAPGGISFEDGIENIDIGGPAMIRAAAKNHKDVLIVVDSEDYPSVLEYLKGGQSDQQFRRKLAWKAFQHVAAYDSAVSEWLWKQTEGQEKFPPSFTVPLSLKSSLRYGENPHQKAAFYVDKSLAEVNAGGIATAIQHHGKEMSYNNYLDADAAWNCVSEFENPTCVVVKHTNPCGVASRDDILEAYRLAVKADPVSAFGGIVAFNVEVDEVLARELREFRSPTDGETRMFYEIVVAPKYTAKGLEVLKGKSKTLRILEAKKNDQGKLSLRQVGGGWLAQDSDDITPEDISFKAVSDKTPTESELADAKFAWLCVKHVKSNAIVIAKNNCMLGMGSGQPNRVESLRLAFKKAGEEAKGAALASDAFFPFAWKDAVEEACEKGIGAIAEPGVEIGKRREMATGKVVVEKIRGRSTATSCFSKYPLKFILPTKVAPVGTDVVWIYSITYGGGIVSGDSISCEFTIGDGCTAVLTTQSSTKVYKAIGSKCSEQTLEARIGSESLLVVIPDPVTCFSTARYYQKQNFRLVSDSNLVLVDWITSGRHANGEKWDFEFYKSINNVYLEDDKPLFLDTVLLEKRNIQSIAERMQDYHAIAMVILFGPKLRELQKQVQENVKNMMAEQLQISYGSRRHNPDSRARNGFMKPEFIASCSTFGPEGKGVVIRIASDSTEPVYNFLRQQLGGLEPLLGQSPYA
;
A
#
# COMPACT_ATOMS: atom_id res chain seq x y z
N MET A 1 -25.03 41.29 36.87
CA MET A 1 -26.49 41.56 36.94
C MET A 1 -27.21 40.61 35.98
N LEU A 2 -28.50 40.37 36.23
CA LEU A 2 -29.55 39.77 35.35
C LEU A 2 -29.10 39.33 33.93
N SER A 3 -29.15 38.02 33.63
CA SER A 3 -30.25 37.33 32.89
C SER A 3 -30.01 37.26 31.37
N SER A 4 -30.56 36.33 30.59
CA SER A 4 -31.67 35.38 30.84
C SER A 4 -31.39 34.00 30.20
N ALA A 5 -32.28 33.02 30.41
CA ALA A 5 -32.15 31.65 29.92
C ALA A 5 -33.31 31.25 29.00
N ALA A 6 -33.09 30.22 28.17
CA ALA A 6 -34.15 29.51 27.46
C ALA A 6 -33.81 28.01 27.39
N THR A 7 -34.72 27.16 27.86
CA THR A 7 -34.57 25.70 27.88
C THR A 7 -35.83 25.07 27.31
N ALA A 8 -35.70 24.11 26.41
CA ALA A 8 -36.84 23.34 25.91
C ALA A 8 -36.43 21.87 25.70
N THR A 9 -37.06 20.97 26.45
CA THR A 9 -36.98 19.52 26.26
C THR A 9 -38.07 19.05 25.30
N ALA A 10 -37.82 17.94 24.60
CA ALA A 10 -38.84 17.22 23.82
C ALA A 10 -38.81 15.73 24.19
N THR A 11 -39.97 15.16 24.47
CA THR A 11 -40.14 13.78 24.95
C THR A 11 -40.59 12.84 23.84
N ALA A 12 -40.27 11.56 23.98
CA ALA A 12 -40.79 10.51 23.10
C ALA A 12 -42.28 10.25 23.36
N THR A 13 -43.04 9.99 22.30
CA THR A 13 -44.41 9.47 22.36
C THR A 13 -44.60 8.39 21.30
N SER A 14 -45.49 7.42 21.59
CA SER A 14 -45.82 6.32 20.67
C SER A 14 -47.31 6.02 20.76
N VAL A 15 -47.98 5.92 19.61
CA VAL A 15 -49.38 5.45 19.49
C VAL A 15 -49.49 4.59 18.23
N SER A 16 -50.41 3.63 18.26
CA SER A 16 -50.57 2.56 17.27
C SER A 16 -51.61 2.87 16.20
N ALA A 17 -51.59 2.08 15.11
CA ALA A 17 -52.76 1.81 14.27
C ALA A 17 -52.89 0.30 13.97
N ARG A 18 -54.13 -0.13 13.71
CA ARG A 18 -54.62 -1.50 13.40
C ARG A 18 -55.45 -1.39 12.11
N SER A 19 -55.80 -2.39 11.30
CA SER A 19 -55.45 -3.80 11.02
C SER A 19 -56.54 -4.31 10.07
N GLY A 20 -56.19 -5.11 9.05
CA GLY A 20 -57.12 -5.76 8.10
C GLY A 20 -57.59 -4.86 6.93
N ASP A 21 -57.85 -5.36 5.72
CA ASP A 21 -57.59 -6.70 5.11
C ASP A 21 -57.43 -6.48 3.56
N ILE A 22 -57.62 -7.34 2.55
CA ILE A 22 -58.31 -8.64 2.33
C ILE A 22 -57.43 -9.55 1.41
N LEU A 23 -57.69 -10.86 1.45
CA LEU A 23 -57.37 -11.93 0.46
C LEU A 23 -57.48 -11.52 -1.04
N CYS A 24 -56.91 -12.24 -2.04
CA CYS A 24 -55.94 -13.36 -2.13
C CYS A 24 -55.57 -13.57 -3.63
N GLY A 25 -54.40 -14.15 -3.96
CA GLY A 25 -54.12 -14.58 -5.35
C GLY A 25 -52.76 -15.25 -5.61
N TYR A 26 -52.72 -16.58 -5.59
CA TYR A 26 -51.77 -17.48 -6.27
C TYR A 26 -50.31 -17.04 -6.55
N LEU A 27 -49.35 -17.73 -5.92
CA LEU A 27 -48.15 -18.21 -6.64
C LEU A 27 -47.63 -19.53 -6.01
N ARG A 28 -47.36 -20.54 -6.85
CA ARG A 28 -46.92 -21.87 -6.40
C ARG A 28 -45.42 -21.90 -6.12
N ARG A 29 -45.01 -22.44 -4.97
CA ARG A 29 -43.61 -22.91 -4.77
C ARG A 29 -43.30 -24.04 -5.75
N LYS A 30 -42.19 -23.93 -6.48
CA LYS A 30 -41.44 -25.09 -7.01
C LYS A 30 -39.96 -24.93 -6.68
N THR A 31 -39.33 -26.06 -6.38
CA THR A 31 -37.93 -26.22 -5.98
C THR A 31 -36.95 -25.77 -7.06
N VAL A 32 -35.87 -25.09 -6.66
CA VAL A 32 -34.64 -24.94 -7.46
C VAL A 32 -33.61 -25.95 -6.94
N ALA A 33 -32.96 -26.67 -7.84
CA ALA A 33 -31.93 -27.67 -7.51
C ALA A 33 -30.52 -27.03 -7.51
N PRO A 34 -29.56 -27.55 -6.71
CA PRO A 34 -28.18 -27.06 -6.73
C PRO A 34 -27.48 -27.43 -8.04
N PHE A 35 -26.73 -26.48 -8.60
CA PHE A 35 -25.92 -26.70 -9.80
C PHE A 35 -24.71 -27.60 -9.51
N ARG A 36 -24.42 -28.53 -10.43
CA ARG A 36 -23.23 -29.39 -10.38
C ARG A 36 -22.01 -28.64 -10.93
N PHE A 37 -20.91 -28.64 -10.19
CA PHE A 37 -19.59 -28.41 -10.80
C PHE A 37 -19.17 -29.64 -11.60
N ALA A 38 -18.65 -29.42 -12.81
CA ALA A 38 -18.09 -30.49 -13.65
C ALA A 38 -16.63 -30.75 -13.27
N GLN A 39 -16.28 -32.00 -12.96
CA GLN A 39 -14.89 -32.43 -12.81
C GLN A 39 -14.29 -32.75 -14.17
N THR A 40 -13.53 -31.81 -14.75
CA THR A 40 -12.72 -32.07 -15.94
C THR A 40 -11.52 -32.93 -15.56
N LYS A 41 -11.55 -34.23 -15.85
CA LYS A 41 -10.37 -35.10 -15.71
C LYS A 41 -9.34 -34.73 -16.77
N GLN A 42 -8.16 -34.27 -16.34
CA GLN A 42 -6.99 -34.13 -17.20
C GLN A 42 -5.98 -35.21 -16.82
N GLN A 43 -5.67 -36.12 -17.76
CA GLN A 43 -4.72 -37.21 -17.51
C GLN A 43 -3.28 -36.70 -17.60
N VAL A 44 -2.49 -36.92 -16.55
CA VAL A 44 -1.03 -36.82 -16.63
C VAL A 44 -0.46 -38.22 -16.81
N TYR A 45 0.20 -38.46 -17.93
CA TYR A 45 0.96 -39.70 -18.17
C TYR A 45 2.20 -39.72 -17.29
N CYS A 46 2.29 -40.68 -16.36
CA CYS A 46 3.54 -40.97 -15.64
C CYS A 46 4.03 -42.37 -16.02
N LYS A 47 5.28 -42.48 -16.49
CA LYS A 47 5.88 -43.76 -16.89
C LYS A 47 6.23 -44.60 -15.66
N SER A 48 5.79 -45.85 -15.63
CA SER A 48 6.12 -46.79 -14.56
C SER A 48 7.58 -47.26 -14.66
N LEU A 49 8.42 -46.84 -13.72
CA LEU A 49 9.67 -47.54 -13.37
C LEU A 49 9.48 -48.18 -11.99
N ARG A 50 9.87 -49.46 -11.88
CA ARG A 50 9.72 -50.24 -10.63
C ARG A 50 11.01 -50.16 -9.79
N PRO A 51 10.94 -49.76 -8.51
CA PRO A 51 11.89 -50.20 -7.50
C PRO A 51 11.47 -51.57 -6.94
N SER A 52 12.43 -52.44 -6.64
CA SER A 52 12.20 -53.72 -5.99
C SER A 52 12.04 -53.56 -4.48
N PHE A 53 10.87 -53.90 -3.92
CA PHE A 53 10.69 -53.99 -2.47
C PHE A 53 11.37 -55.25 -1.93
N VAL A 54 12.33 -55.07 -1.02
CA VAL A 54 12.84 -56.12 -0.13
C VAL A 54 12.16 -55.94 1.23
N ALA A 55 11.34 -56.90 1.64
CA ALA A 55 10.65 -56.85 2.93
C ALA A 55 11.56 -57.40 4.04
N VAL A 56 12.05 -56.53 4.92
CA VAL A 56 12.70 -56.95 6.18
C VAL A 56 11.61 -57.40 7.14
N ARG A 57 11.59 -58.68 7.51
CA ARG A 57 10.66 -59.24 8.49
C ARG A 57 10.98 -58.72 9.90
N ALA A 58 9.96 -58.30 10.64
CA ALA A 58 10.06 -58.22 12.09
C ALA A 58 10.22 -59.65 12.65
N MET A 59 11.21 -59.85 13.51
CA MET A 59 11.45 -61.13 14.18
C MET A 59 10.65 -61.19 15.48
N SER A 60 9.60 -62.00 15.52
CA SER A 60 8.89 -62.35 16.74
C SER A 60 8.80 -63.87 16.87
N GLU A 61 9.81 -64.48 17.47
CA GLU A 61 9.75 -65.88 17.90
C GLU A 61 10.49 -66.06 19.23
N SER A 62 10.01 -66.97 20.06
CA SER A 62 10.24 -66.95 21.50
C SER A 62 11.45 -67.77 21.97
N GLN A 63 12.10 -67.31 23.04
CA GLN A 63 12.74 -68.22 24.00
C GLN A 63 12.18 -68.01 25.40
N THR A 64 11.81 -69.11 26.06
CA THR A 64 11.25 -69.13 27.41
C THR A 64 12.34 -69.15 28.47
N ALA A 65 12.34 -68.18 29.38
CA ALA A 65 13.19 -68.19 30.57
C ALA A 65 12.42 -67.75 31.84
N LEU A 66 12.40 -68.64 32.83
CA LEU A 66 12.19 -68.42 34.28
C LEU A 66 11.14 -67.37 34.73
N LYS A 67 9.98 -67.88 35.20
CA LYS A 67 9.04 -67.12 36.03
C LYS A 67 9.64 -66.80 37.41
N ASN A 68 10.20 -65.61 37.59
CA ASN A 68 10.26 -64.98 38.91
C ASN A 68 9.04 -64.06 39.08
N LYS A 69 8.28 -64.23 40.16
CA LYS A 69 7.23 -63.26 40.53
C LYS A 69 7.90 -61.96 40.97
N PRO A 70 7.52 -60.79 40.42
CA PRO A 70 7.72 -59.53 41.13
C PRO A 70 6.96 -59.60 42.47
N GLN A 71 7.60 -59.18 43.56
CA GLN A 71 6.87 -58.94 44.80
C GLN A 71 5.98 -57.71 44.59
N SER A 72 4.70 -57.82 44.93
CA SER A 72 3.75 -56.70 44.87
C SER A 72 4.00 -55.72 46.03
N SER A 73 5.08 -54.95 45.96
CA SER A 73 5.22 -53.74 46.76
C SER A 73 4.24 -52.71 46.22
N THR A 74 3.16 -52.46 46.95
CA THR A 74 2.19 -51.39 46.66
C THR A 74 2.86 -50.03 46.90
N SER A 75 3.63 -49.55 45.93
CA SER A 75 4.25 -48.24 46.01
C SER A 75 3.18 -47.16 45.92
N SER A 76 2.94 -46.46 47.03
CA SER A 76 2.44 -45.09 46.96
C SER A 76 3.39 -44.30 46.06
N GLY A 77 2.87 -43.74 44.96
CA GLY A 77 3.68 -43.25 43.85
C GLY A 77 4.72 -42.23 44.32
N LYS A 78 6.01 -42.57 44.17
CA LYS A 78 7.09 -41.61 44.43
C LYS A 78 6.94 -40.46 43.45
N LYS A 79 6.79 -39.24 43.96
CA LYS A 79 6.71 -38.05 43.11
C LYS A 79 8.02 -37.87 42.35
N GLN A 80 7.99 -37.57 41.07
CA GLN A 80 9.20 -37.41 40.25
C GLN A 80 9.27 -36.05 39.56
N ALA A 81 10.46 -35.45 39.56
CA ALA A 81 10.75 -34.19 38.88
C ALA A 81 11.87 -34.39 37.85
N LEU A 82 11.56 -34.22 36.56
CA LEU A 82 12.55 -34.25 35.47
C LEU A 82 13.14 -32.86 35.27
N ILE A 83 14.46 -32.72 35.37
CA ILE A 83 15.17 -31.44 35.23
C ILE A 83 16.26 -31.58 34.16
N SER A 84 16.19 -30.81 33.08
CA SER A 84 17.19 -30.84 31.99
C SER A 84 17.40 -29.42 31.47
N LEU A 85 18.47 -28.76 31.92
CA LEU A 85 18.68 -27.33 31.69
C LEU A 85 19.97 -27.03 30.91
N SER A 86 19.87 -26.12 29.95
CA SER A 86 21.01 -25.42 29.38
C SER A 86 21.54 -24.37 30.36
N ASP A 87 20.71 -23.36 30.70
CA ASP A 87 21.01 -22.36 31.73
C ASP A 87 20.65 -22.91 33.11
N LYS A 88 21.61 -22.86 34.04
CA LYS A 88 21.55 -23.48 35.37
C LYS A 88 21.37 -22.44 36.49
N LYS A 89 21.03 -21.19 36.13
CA LYS A 89 20.60 -20.16 37.08
C LYS A 89 19.55 -20.71 38.07
N ASP A 90 19.77 -20.44 39.36
CA ASP A 90 18.91 -20.81 40.49
C ASP A 90 18.58 -22.32 40.66
N LEU A 91 19.30 -23.20 39.94
CA LEU A 91 19.07 -24.65 39.93
C LEU A 91 19.22 -25.31 41.31
N ALA A 92 20.16 -24.85 42.14
CA ALA A 92 20.34 -25.37 43.50
C ALA A 92 19.13 -25.06 44.41
N THR A 93 18.55 -23.86 44.29
CA THR A 93 17.35 -23.43 45.02
C THR A 93 16.14 -24.29 44.64
N LEU A 94 15.95 -24.53 43.34
CA LEU A 94 14.91 -25.42 42.81
C LEU A 94 15.10 -26.87 43.30
N GLY A 95 16.32 -27.41 43.17
CA GLY A 95 16.62 -28.80 43.52
C GLY A 95 16.40 -29.09 45.00
N ASN A 96 16.91 -28.23 45.89
CA ASN A 96 16.68 -28.36 47.33
C ASN A 96 15.20 -28.24 47.68
N GLY A 97 14.49 -27.24 47.14
CA GLY A 97 13.06 -27.05 47.40
C GLY A 97 12.18 -28.22 46.93
N LEU A 98 12.54 -28.88 45.82
CA LEU A 98 11.86 -30.11 45.36
C LEU A 98 12.20 -31.32 46.23
N GLN A 99 13.45 -31.44 46.70
CA GLN A 99 13.87 -32.53 47.58
C GLN A 99 13.23 -32.42 48.99
N GLU A 100 13.12 -31.20 49.55
CA GLU A 100 12.32 -30.89 50.76
C GLU A 100 10.87 -31.39 50.65
N LEU A 101 10.29 -31.28 49.45
CA LEU A 101 8.92 -31.66 49.13
C LEU A 101 8.74 -33.15 48.79
N GLY A 102 9.82 -33.95 48.92
CA GLY A 102 9.81 -35.40 48.69
C GLY A 102 9.80 -35.81 47.22
N TYR A 103 10.20 -34.94 46.30
CA TYR A 103 10.35 -35.31 44.88
C TYR A 103 11.67 -36.05 44.65
N THR A 104 11.60 -37.18 43.94
CA THR A 104 12.77 -37.85 43.37
C THR A 104 13.18 -37.10 42.11
N ILE A 105 14.36 -36.47 42.12
CA ILE A 105 14.85 -35.69 40.99
C ILE A 105 15.53 -36.59 39.96
N VAL A 106 15.19 -36.37 38.69
CA VAL A 106 15.70 -37.08 37.53
C VAL A 106 16.36 -36.07 36.61
N SER A 107 17.58 -36.31 36.12
CA SER A 107 18.30 -35.30 35.33
C SER A 107 19.30 -35.85 34.31
N THR A 108 19.55 -35.09 33.25
CA THR A 108 20.58 -35.35 32.20
C THR A 108 21.96 -34.86 32.63
N GLY A 109 23.05 -35.51 32.21
CA GLY A 109 24.36 -35.49 32.88
C GLY A 109 24.88 -34.13 33.34
N GLY A 110 25.02 -33.15 32.44
CA GLY A 110 25.54 -31.81 32.78
C GLY A 110 24.66 -31.01 33.76
N THR A 111 23.36 -31.33 33.84
CA THR A 111 22.43 -30.77 34.84
C THR A 111 22.49 -31.58 36.14
N ALA A 112 22.52 -32.91 36.03
CA ALA A 112 22.67 -33.84 37.15
C ALA A 112 23.90 -33.49 37.99
N SER A 113 25.08 -33.34 37.38
CA SER A 113 26.32 -33.05 38.14
C SER A 113 26.38 -31.65 38.75
N THR A 114 25.55 -30.71 38.30
CA THR A 114 25.41 -29.40 38.96
C THR A 114 24.52 -29.51 40.21
N LEU A 115 23.51 -30.37 40.18
CA LEU A 115 22.66 -30.72 41.33
C LEU A 115 23.41 -31.59 42.36
N GLU A 116 24.16 -32.59 41.90
CA GLU A 116 25.03 -33.44 42.74
C GLU A 116 26.04 -32.58 43.52
N ASN A 117 26.69 -31.62 42.85
CA ASN A 117 27.61 -30.65 43.48
C ASN A 117 26.92 -29.69 44.47
N ALA A 118 25.60 -29.51 44.37
CA ALA A 118 24.81 -28.71 45.30
C ALA A 118 24.26 -29.53 46.49
N GLY A 119 24.63 -30.82 46.60
CA GLY A 119 24.16 -31.74 47.64
C GLY A 119 22.81 -32.40 47.34
N VAL A 120 22.22 -32.14 46.16
CA VAL A 120 20.91 -32.66 45.77
C VAL A 120 21.05 -34.09 45.25
N SER A 121 20.16 -35.00 45.69
CA SER A 121 20.16 -36.39 45.24
C SER A 121 19.47 -36.53 43.88
N VAL A 122 20.17 -37.12 42.90
CA VAL A 122 19.71 -37.20 41.50
C VAL A 122 19.77 -38.64 40.98
N THR A 123 18.69 -39.06 40.30
CA THR A 123 18.70 -40.23 39.41
C THR A 123 19.02 -39.76 37.99
N LYS A 124 19.98 -40.39 37.30
CA LYS A 124 20.33 -39.97 35.93
C LYS A 124 19.37 -40.58 34.91
N VAL A 125 19.14 -39.88 33.80
CA VAL A 125 18.17 -40.29 32.75
C VAL A 125 18.53 -41.65 32.13
N GLU A 126 19.83 -41.93 32.01
CA GLU A 126 20.40 -43.21 31.56
C GLU A 126 19.89 -44.40 32.38
N THR A 127 19.70 -44.22 33.69
CA THR A 127 19.21 -45.24 34.61
C THR A 127 17.75 -45.63 34.31
N LEU A 128 16.95 -44.71 33.78
CA LEU A 128 15.53 -44.92 33.45
C LEU A 128 15.29 -45.33 32.00
N THR A 129 16.17 -44.92 31.07
CA THR A 129 16.08 -45.32 29.66
C THR A 129 16.77 -46.66 29.39
N HIS A 130 17.69 -47.08 30.26
CA HIS A 130 18.67 -48.15 30.01
C HIS A 130 19.51 -47.91 28.73
N PHE A 131 19.58 -46.65 28.29
CA PHE A 131 20.28 -46.19 27.10
C PHE A 131 21.33 -45.15 27.54
N PRO A 132 22.63 -45.39 27.36
CA PRO A 132 23.66 -44.58 28.00
C PRO A 132 23.83 -43.19 27.35
N GLU A 133 23.90 -42.14 28.18
CA GLU A 133 24.70 -40.96 27.85
C GLU A 133 26.17 -41.42 27.67
N MET A 134 26.85 -40.93 26.63
CA MET A 134 28.09 -41.52 26.14
C MET A 134 29.33 -41.05 26.93
N ALA A 135 29.34 -41.35 28.23
CA ALA A 135 30.39 -40.94 29.16
C ALA A 135 30.67 -41.98 30.27
N THR A 136 30.99 -43.23 29.91
CA THR A 136 32.09 -44.05 30.48
C THR A 136 32.05 -45.49 29.96
N LEU A 137 32.88 -45.79 28.97
CA LEU A 137 33.76 -46.96 29.01
C LEU A 137 34.95 -46.71 28.07
N VAL A 138 36.16 -46.75 28.60
CA VAL A 138 37.37 -46.63 27.78
C VAL A 138 37.67 -47.99 27.16
N LEU A 139 37.64 -48.09 25.83
CA LEU A 139 38.58 -48.84 24.97
C LEU A 139 38.12 -48.85 23.50
N PHE A 140 38.94 -48.27 22.62
CA PHE A 140 39.14 -48.69 21.22
C PHE A 140 37.92 -49.06 20.33
N PHE A 141 36.95 -48.15 20.13
CA PHE A 141 36.30 -47.98 18.82
C PHE A 141 35.79 -46.55 18.62
N SER A 142 36.43 -45.79 17.74
CA SER A 142 36.11 -44.37 17.51
C SER A 142 34.92 -44.18 16.58
N SER A 143 33.73 -44.20 17.15
CA SER A 143 32.50 -43.71 16.51
C SER A 143 31.62 -43.06 17.58
N ARG A 144 31.73 -41.73 17.70
CA ARG A 144 30.79 -40.92 18.49
C ARG A 144 29.43 -41.01 17.80
N LYS A 145 28.39 -41.45 18.50
CA LYS A 145 27.07 -41.69 17.91
C LYS A 145 26.12 -40.55 18.24
N LEU A 146 26.01 -39.60 17.30
CA LEU A 146 25.04 -38.49 17.30
C LEU A 146 25.20 -37.47 18.45
N ASP A 147 26.37 -37.40 19.08
CA ASP A 147 26.84 -36.35 20.01
C ASP A 147 25.77 -35.73 20.94
N GLY A 148 24.90 -36.57 21.52
CA GLY A 148 23.88 -36.17 22.49
C GLY A 148 22.53 -35.69 21.93
N ARG A 149 22.35 -35.65 20.59
CA ARG A 149 21.13 -35.18 19.90
C ARG A 149 19.84 -35.96 20.24
N VAL A 150 19.95 -37.20 20.76
CA VAL A 150 18.82 -38.13 20.97
C VAL A 150 18.63 -38.53 22.46
N LYS A 151 19.28 -37.82 23.40
CA LYS A 151 19.38 -38.17 24.84
C LYS A 151 18.05 -38.39 25.58
N THR A 152 16.99 -37.64 25.26
CA THR A 152 15.70 -37.68 25.98
C THR A 152 14.53 -38.18 25.15
N LEU A 153 14.72 -38.47 23.86
CA LEU A 153 13.68 -38.88 22.91
C LEU A 153 13.33 -40.38 23.06
N HIS A 154 12.98 -40.79 24.28
CA HIS A 154 12.77 -42.19 24.68
C HIS A 154 11.37 -42.44 25.26
N PRO A 155 10.73 -43.60 25.01
CA PRO A 155 9.42 -43.93 25.59
C PRO A 155 9.35 -43.85 27.11
N ASN A 156 10.41 -44.26 27.82
CA ASN A 156 10.43 -44.21 29.29
C ASN A 156 10.43 -42.77 29.85
N ILE A 157 10.76 -41.77 29.03
CA ILE A 157 10.63 -40.35 29.38
C ILE A 157 9.28 -39.81 28.89
N HIS A 158 8.99 -39.91 27.59
CA HIS A 158 7.77 -39.33 27.03
C HIS A 158 6.48 -40.02 27.48
N GLY A 159 6.50 -41.33 27.74
CA GLY A 159 5.38 -42.07 28.34
C GLY A 159 5.09 -41.61 29.76
N GLY A 160 6.13 -41.49 30.60
CA GLY A 160 6.02 -40.95 31.97
C GLY A 160 5.51 -39.51 32.05
N ILE A 161 5.69 -38.73 30.97
CA ILE A 161 5.16 -37.35 30.84
C ILE A 161 3.73 -37.34 30.24
N LEU A 162 3.43 -38.20 29.26
CA LEU A 162 2.18 -38.17 28.47
C LEU A 162 1.08 -39.10 29.00
N ALA A 163 1.38 -39.99 29.94
CA ALA A 163 0.37 -40.84 30.56
C ALA A 163 -0.66 -40.00 31.32
N ARG A 164 -1.93 -40.19 30.98
CA ARG A 164 -3.06 -39.58 31.67
C ARG A 164 -3.41 -40.39 32.90
N ARG A 165 -3.25 -39.80 34.08
CA ARG A 165 -3.49 -40.46 35.37
C ARG A 165 -4.98 -40.71 35.63
N ASP A 166 -5.85 -40.04 34.87
CA ASP A 166 -7.30 -40.25 34.87
C ASP A 166 -7.79 -41.29 33.85
N VAL A 167 -6.87 -42.07 33.25
CA VAL A 167 -7.22 -43.14 32.30
C VAL A 167 -6.49 -44.43 32.68
N GLU A 168 -7.25 -45.41 33.14
CA GLU A 168 -6.76 -46.68 33.70
C GLU A 168 -5.76 -47.39 32.76
N HIS A 169 -6.12 -47.60 31.49
CA HIS A 169 -5.25 -48.28 30.51
C HIS A 169 -3.92 -47.55 30.20
N HIS A 170 -3.80 -46.24 30.46
CA HIS A 170 -2.49 -45.57 30.38
C HIS A 170 -1.59 -46.01 31.55
N MET A 171 -2.16 -46.11 32.75
CA MET A 171 -1.44 -46.51 33.95
C MET A 171 -1.11 -48.02 33.94
N GLU A 172 -2.00 -48.86 33.42
CA GLU A 172 -1.73 -50.28 33.15
C GLU A 172 -0.53 -50.42 32.19
N ALA A 173 -0.57 -49.75 31.04
CA ALA A 173 0.52 -49.79 30.05
C ALA A 173 1.86 -49.27 30.62
N LEU A 174 1.86 -48.25 31.48
CA LEU A 174 3.08 -47.83 32.20
C LEU A 174 3.60 -48.92 33.13
N ASN A 175 2.72 -49.57 33.91
CA ASN A 175 3.10 -50.63 34.85
C ASN A 175 3.64 -51.87 34.13
N GLU A 176 3.03 -52.28 33.01
CA GLU A 176 3.50 -53.40 32.17
C GLU A 176 4.93 -53.19 31.65
N HIS A 177 5.28 -51.94 31.32
CA HIS A 177 6.58 -51.58 30.76
C HIS A 177 7.59 -51.03 31.79
N GLY A 178 7.20 -50.99 33.08
CA GLY A 178 8.06 -50.50 34.17
C GLY A 178 8.36 -48.99 34.14
N ILE A 179 7.51 -48.18 33.51
CA ILE A 179 7.75 -46.75 33.27
C ILE A 179 7.15 -45.90 34.41
N GLY A 180 8.00 -45.10 35.07
CA GLY A 180 7.57 -44.14 36.10
C GLY A 180 6.88 -42.89 35.54
N THR A 181 6.05 -42.23 36.34
CA THR A 181 5.37 -40.97 35.99
C THR A 181 6.12 -39.74 36.49
N PHE A 182 6.13 -38.66 35.70
CA PHE A 182 6.63 -37.36 36.12
C PHE A 182 5.50 -36.44 36.60
N ASP A 183 5.73 -35.71 37.68
CA ASP A 183 4.84 -34.69 38.25
C ASP A 183 5.27 -33.27 37.87
N VAL A 184 6.59 -33.08 37.73
CA VAL A 184 7.23 -31.82 37.37
C VAL A 184 8.24 -32.07 36.25
N VAL A 185 8.27 -31.18 35.27
CA VAL A 185 9.24 -31.15 34.17
C VAL A 185 9.79 -29.74 34.09
N VAL A 186 11.11 -29.58 34.21
CA VAL A 186 11.81 -28.29 34.22
C VAL A 186 12.86 -28.31 33.12
N VAL A 187 12.62 -27.56 32.05
CA VAL A 187 13.42 -27.61 30.82
C VAL A 187 13.52 -26.22 30.22
N ASN A 188 14.74 -25.68 30.12
CA ASN A 188 15.05 -24.53 29.28
C ASN A 188 15.93 -24.96 28.10
N LEU A 189 15.73 -24.30 26.96
CA LEU A 189 16.32 -24.69 25.67
C LEU A 189 17.79 -24.26 25.54
N TYR A 190 18.50 -24.86 24.58
CA TYR A 190 19.80 -24.33 24.15
C TYR A 190 19.66 -22.85 23.72
N PRO A 191 20.67 -21.99 23.99
CA PRO A 191 20.55 -20.55 23.81
C PRO A 191 20.75 -20.13 22.34
N PHE A 192 20.06 -20.80 21.41
CA PHE A 192 20.15 -20.60 19.96
C PHE A 192 20.05 -19.12 19.59
N TYR A 193 19.07 -18.40 20.16
CA TYR A 193 18.90 -16.96 20.01
C TYR A 193 20.19 -16.20 20.31
N ASN A 194 20.70 -16.31 21.55
CA ASN A 194 21.92 -15.62 21.99
C ASN A 194 23.18 -16.06 21.21
N LYS A 195 23.15 -17.26 20.61
CA LYS A 195 24.23 -17.81 19.78
C LYS A 195 24.23 -17.21 18.37
N VAL A 196 23.09 -17.18 17.68
CA VAL A 196 22.99 -16.58 16.33
C VAL A 196 23.07 -15.05 16.37
N THR A 197 22.77 -14.43 17.51
CA THR A 197 22.91 -12.98 17.74
C THR A 197 24.22 -12.57 18.42
N ALA A 198 25.20 -13.49 18.53
CA ALA A 198 26.49 -13.17 19.14
C ALA A 198 27.28 -12.18 18.28
N PRO A 199 28.11 -11.29 18.87
CA PRO A 199 29.03 -10.45 18.10
C PRO A 199 29.97 -11.30 17.23
N GLY A 200 29.99 -11.04 15.92
CA GLY A 200 30.70 -11.87 14.94
C GLY A 200 29.88 -13.01 14.33
N GLY A 201 28.66 -13.26 14.82
CA GLY A 201 27.78 -14.32 14.34
C GLY A 201 28.19 -15.72 14.77
N ILE A 202 27.80 -16.72 13.99
CA ILE A 202 28.05 -18.15 14.21
C ILE A 202 28.16 -18.84 12.84
N SER A 203 28.91 -19.95 12.74
CA SER A 203 28.95 -20.74 11.51
C SER A 203 27.59 -21.40 11.24
N PHE A 204 27.37 -21.84 9.99
CA PHE A 204 26.15 -22.57 9.65
C PHE A 204 26.06 -23.88 10.45
N GLU A 205 27.17 -24.61 10.52
CA GLU A 205 27.32 -25.89 11.20
C GLU A 205 27.08 -25.76 12.71
N ASP A 206 27.72 -24.79 13.37
CA ASP A 206 27.51 -24.51 14.80
C ASP A 206 26.07 -24.03 15.06
N GLY A 207 25.47 -23.26 14.12
CA GLY A 207 24.07 -22.85 14.19
C GLY A 207 23.14 -24.06 14.21
N ILE A 208 23.34 -25.02 13.29
CA ILE A 208 22.59 -26.28 13.22
C ILE A 208 22.77 -27.13 14.49
N GLU A 209 23.97 -27.23 15.07
CA GLU A 209 24.19 -27.98 16.32
C GLU A 209 23.58 -27.30 17.57
N ASN A 210 23.24 -26.01 17.50
CA ASN A 210 22.53 -25.31 18.59
C ASN A 210 20.99 -25.42 18.49
N ILE A 211 20.44 -26.13 17.49
CA ILE A 211 19.01 -26.44 17.39
C ILE A 211 18.66 -27.64 18.29
N ASP A 212 17.94 -27.38 19.38
CA ASP A 212 17.53 -28.39 20.35
C ASP A 212 16.25 -29.11 19.89
N ILE A 213 16.31 -30.44 19.81
CA ILE A 213 15.17 -31.31 19.46
C ILE A 213 14.55 -31.94 20.72
N GLY A 214 15.36 -32.24 21.73
CA GLY A 214 14.93 -32.93 22.95
C GLY A 214 14.17 -32.02 23.91
N GLY A 215 14.65 -30.78 24.06
CA GLY A 215 14.01 -29.75 24.87
C GLY A 215 12.57 -29.44 24.42
N PRO A 216 12.33 -29.02 23.16
CA PRO A 216 10.98 -28.68 22.70
C PRO A 216 10.04 -29.89 22.71
N ALA A 217 10.55 -31.10 22.47
CA ALA A 217 9.77 -32.33 22.59
C ALA A 217 9.28 -32.56 24.03
N MET A 218 10.15 -32.42 25.04
CA MET A 218 9.77 -32.56 26.46
C MET A 218 8.82 -31.45 26.92
N ILE A 219 9.10 -30.19 26.56
CA ILE A 219 8.28 -29.03 26.90
C ILE A 219 6.85 -29.20 26.34
N ARG A 220 6.71 -29.52 25.05
CA ARG A 220 5.41 -29.74 24.40
C ARG A 220 4.67 -30.96 24.96
N ALA A 221 5.38 -32.02 25.35
CA ALA A 221 4.78 -33.19 25.98
C ALA A 221 4.17 -32.86 27.35
N ALA A 222 4.92 -32.17 28.21
CA ALA A 222 4.46 -31.79 29.55
C ALA A 222 3.34 -30.73 29.50
N ALA A 223 3.47 -29.73 28.62
CA ALA A 223 2.42 -28.72 28.40
C ALA A 223 1.11 -29.33 27.85
N LYS A 224 1.21 -30.37 27.01
CA LYS A 224 0.03 -31.15 26.57
C LYS A 224 -0.65 -31.85 27.75
N ASN A 225 0.11 -32.44 28.68
CA ASN A 225 -0.42 -33.18 29.82
C ASN A 225 -0.50 -32.35 31.13
N HIS A 226 -0.70 -31.03 31.02
CA HIS A 226 -0.63 -30.08 32.14
C HIS A 226 -1.62 -30.34 33.30
N LYS A 227 -2.68 -31.11 33.05
CA LYS A 227 -3.61 -31.61 34.08
C LYS A 227 -2.85 -32.35 35.18
N ASP A 228 -1.94 -33.22 34.78
CA ASP A 228 -1.17 -34.10 35.66
C ASP A 228 0.24 -33.55 35.92
N VAL A 229 0.93 -33.06 34.87
CA VAL A 229 2.32 -32.60 34.92
C VAL A 229 2.43 -31.07 35.04
N LEU A 230 3.34 -30.56 35.87
CA LEU A 230 3.76 -29.16 35.86
C LEU A 230 4.95 -28.98 34.91
N ILE A 231 4.83 -28.12 33.91
CA ILE A 231 5.95 -27.70 33.04
C ILE A 231 6.50 -26.35 33.51
N VAL A 232 7.83 -26.23 33.58
CA VAL A 232 8.54 -25.00 33.93
C VAL A 232 9.65 -24.78 32.90
N VAL A 233 9.73 -23.57 32.34
CA VAL A 233 10.68 -23.22 31.27
C VAL A 233 11.60 -22.04 31.60
N ASP A 234 11.47 -21.50 32.81
CA ASP A 234 12.08 -20.23 33.22
C ASP A 234 12.37 -20.23 34.73
N SER A 235 13.55 -19.70 35.09
CA SER A 235 13.99 -19.50 36.48
C SER A 235 13.05 -18.63 37.31
N GLU A 236 12.39 -17.64 36.70
CA GLU A 236 11.55 -16.68 37.42
C GLU A 236 10.28 -17.32 38.00
N ASP A 237 9.83 -18.45 37.44
CA ASP A 237 8.67 -19.16 37.96
C ASP A 237 9.00 -20.01 39.20
N TYR A 238 10.28 -20.36 39.44
CA TYR A 238 10.69 -21.35 40.46
C TYR A 238 10.09 -21.09 41.87
N PRO A 239 10.09 -19.86 42.42
CA PRO A 239 9.52 -19.61 43.75
C PRO A 239 8.02 -19.91 43.79
N SER A 240 7.27 -19.48 42.76
CA SER A 240 5.82 -19.70 42.67
C SER A 240 5.44 -21.17 42.48
N VAL A 241 6.30 -21.94 41.79
CA VAL A 241 6.11 -23.39 41.62
C VAL A 241 6.37 -24.11 42.94
N LEU A 242 7.42 -23.75 43.68
CA LEU A 242 7.70 -24.32 44.99
C LEU A 242 6.60 -23.97 46.02
N GLU A 243 6.06 -22.76 45.98
CA GLU A 243 4.91 -22.35 46.80
C GLU A 243 3.64 -23.14 46.44
N TYR A 244 3.31 -23.26 45.15
CA TYR A 244 2.19 -24.07 44.66
C TYR A 244 2.28 -25.54 45.13
N LEU A 245 3.49 -26.11 45.07
CA LEU A 245 3.75 -27.48 45.53
C LEU A 245 3.73 -27.64 47.05
N LYS A 246 4.02 -26.57 47.82
CA LYS A 246 3.84 -26.51 49.29
C LYS A 246 2.36 -26.39 49.68
N GLY A 247 1.57 -25.62 48.94
CA GLY A 247 0.16 -25.32 49.26
C GLY A 247 -0.85 -26.44 49.00
N GLY A 248 -0.50 -27.45 48.19
CA GLY A 248 -1.32 -28.66 48.00
C GLY A 248 -2.65 -28.48 47.25
N GLN A 249 -2.98 -27.29 46.77
CA GLN A 249 -4.25 -26.99 46.10
C GLN A 249 -4.21 -27.32 44.59
N SER A 250 -5.31 -27.82 44.04
CA SER A 250 -5.44 -28.13 42.61
C SER A 250 -5.78 -26.90 41.76
N ASP A 251 -4.90 -25.89 41.75
CA ASP A 251 -5.06 -24.76 40.82
C ASP A 251 -4.80 -25.19 39.37
N GLN A 252 -5.91 -25.40 38.65
CA GLN A 252 -5.92 -25.70 37.22
C GLN A 252 -5.62 -24.47 36.34
N GLN A 253 -5.78 -23.25 36.85
CA GLN A 253 -5.40 -22.03 36.14
C GLN A 253 -3.88 -21.84 36.15
N PHE A 254 -3.20 -22.04 37.29
CA PHE A 254 -1.74 -22.04 37.36
C PHE A 254 -1.11 -23.06 36.40
N ARG A 255 -1.62 -24.30 36.41
CA ARG A 255 -1.21 -25.36 35.45
C ARG A 255 -1.37 -24.95 33.99
N ARG A 256 -2.50 -24.32 33.63
CA ARG A 256 -2.75 -23.81 32.27
C ARG A 256 -1.87 -22.61 31.91
N LYS A 257 -1.58 -21.71 32.86
CA LYS A 257 -0.66 -20.57 32.66
C LYS A 257 0.76 -21.05 32.35
N LEU A 258 1.25 -22.04 33.10
CA LEU A 258 2.53 -22.69 32.84
C LEU A 258 2.56 -23.40 31.47
N ALA A 259 1.50 -24.15 31.13
CA ALA A 259 1.37 -24.80 29.82
C ALA A 259 1.35 -23.80 28.65
N TRP A 260 0.68 -22.66 28.82
CA TRP A 260 0.71 -21.56 27.85
C TRP A 260 2.11 -20.95 27.72
N LYS A 261 2.79 -20.64 28.83
CA LYS A 261 4.17 -20.10 28.82
C LYS A 261 5.13 -21.07 28.13
N ALA A 262 4.98 -22.36 28.37
CA ALA A 262 5.74 -23.44 27.74
C ALA A 262 5.53 -23.51 26.21
N PHE A 263 4.29 -23.46 25.72
CA PHE A 263 4.04 -23.40 24.27
C PHE A 263 4.52 -22.09 23.64
N GLN A 264 4.37 -20.95 24.34
CA GLN A 264 4.86 -19.64 23.87
C GLN A 264 6.39 -19.59 23.77
N HIS A 265 7.10 -20.22 24.72
CA HIS A 265 8.56 -20.32 24.71
C HIS A 265 9.06 -21.09 23.47
N VAL A 266 8.44 -22.24 23.16
CA VAL A 266 8.77 -23.01 21.96
C VAL A 266 8.38 -22.26 20.68
N ALA A 267 7.21 -21.61 20.64
CA ALA A 267 6.81 -20.82 19.46
C ALA A 267 7.79 -19.66 19.15
N ALA A 268 8.32 -18.99 20.18
CA ALA A 268 9.35 -17.96 20.01
C ALA A 268 10.70 -18.55 19.56
N TYR A 269 11.08 -19.71 20.10
CA TYR A 269 12.28 -20.45 19.69
C TYR A 269 12.21 -20.87 18.21
N ASP A 270 11.12 -21.53 17.82
CA ASP A 270 10.88 -21.99 16.44
C ASP A 270 10.82 -20.80 15.46
N SER A 271 10.29 -19.64 15.88
CA SER A 271 10.29 -18.40 15.07
C SER A 271 11.73 -17.92 14.80
N ALA A 272 12.59 -17.89 15.82
CA ALA A 272 13.99 -17.49 15.66
C ALA A 272 14.79 -18.48 14.80
N VAL A 273 14.57 -19.78 14.96
CA VAL A 273 15.17 -20.82 14.10
C VAL A 273 14.70 -20.65 12.65
N SER A 274 13.42 -20.40 12.41
CA SER A 274 12.86 -20.18 11.07
C SER A 274 13.41 -18.92 10.41
N GLU A 275 13.54 -17.81 11.14
CA GLU A 275 14.11 -16.56 10.61
C GLU A 275 15.60 -16.70 10.28
N TRP A 276 16.36 -17.37 11.17
CA TRP A 276 17.78 -17.65 10.93
C TRP A 276 17.99 -18.54 9.71
N LEU A 277 17.25 -19.66 9.61
CA LEU A 277 17.32 -20.60 8.48
C LEU A 277 16.93 -19.95 7.15
N TRP A 278 15.91 -19.07 7.15
CA TRP A 278 15.58 -18.31 5.94
C TRP A 278 16.79 -17.50 5.49
N LYS A 279 17.43 -16.73 6.38
CA LYS A 279 18.62 -15.91 6.08
C LYS A 279 19.87 -16.69 5.61
N GLN A 280 19.88 -18.03 5.67
CA GLN A 280 20.99 -18.86 5.14
C GLN A 280 20.76 -19.37 3.71
N THR A 281 19.58 -19.14 3.12
CA THR A 281 19.24 -19.65 1.78
C THR A 281 19.77 -18.72 0.68
N GLU A 282 20.32 -19.29 -0.39
CA GLU A 282 20.74 -18.51 -1.56
C GLU A 282 19.54 -17.95 -2.36
N GLY A 283 19.77 -16.88 -3.13
CA GLY A 283 18.84 -16.39 -4.16
C GLY A 283 17.49 -15.85 -3.70
N GLN A 284 17.39 -15.36 -2.45
CA GLN A 284 16.10 -15.08 -1.82
C GLN A 284 15.30 -13.91 -2.40
N GLU A 285 13.96 -14.05 -2.35
CA GLU A 285 13.06 -12.90 -2.29
C GLU A 285 13.11 -12.23 -0.91
N LYS A 286 13.02 -10.89 -0.88
CA LYS A 286 13.17 -10.09 0.35
C LYS A 286 12.12 -10.39 1.42
N PHE A 287 10.93 -10.83 1.00
CA PHE A 287 9.82 -11.18 1.88
C PHE A 287 9.63 -12.69 1.91
N PRO A 288 9.71 -13.37 3.07
CA PRO A 288 9.51 -14.80 3.15
C PRO A 288 8.04 -15.18 2.88
N PRO A 289 7.76 -16.35 2.27
CA PRO A 289 6.40 -16.79 1.96
C PRO A 289 5.56 -17.13 3.21
N SER A 290 6.21 -17.28 4.37
CA SER A 290 5.62 -17.36 5.71
C SER A 290 6.43 -16.48 6.65
N PHE A 291 5.75 -15.66 7.46
CA PHE A 291 6.39 -14.70 8.36
C PHE A 291 5.81 -14.78 9.77
N THR A 292 6.66 -14.70 10.80
CA THR A 292 6.31 -14.88 12.21
C THR A 292 6.97 -13.80 13.07
N VAL A 293 6.17 -13.08 13.86
CA VAL A 293 6.65 -12.00 14.74
C VAL A 293 6.51 -12.44 16.21
N PRO A 294 7.58 -12.91 16.88
CA PRO A 294 7.53 -13.32 18.28
C PRO A 294 7.50 -12.09 19.21
N LEU A 295 6.30 -11.68 19.63
CA LEU A 295 6.10 -10.54 20.53
C LEU A 295 6.19 -10.93 22.02
N SER A 296 6.77 -10.03 22.83
CA SER A 296 6.89 -10.15 24.28
C SER A 296 6.29 -8.94 25.00
N LEU A 297 5.46 -9.15 26.02
CA LEU A 297 4.78 -8.05 26.74
C LEU A 297 5.77 -7.28 27.62
N LYS A 298 6.01 -5.99 27.35
CA LYS A 298 6.85 -5.11 28.20
C LYS A 298 6.02 -4.40 29.27
N SER A 299 4.81 -3.96 28.93
CA SER A 299 3.89 -3.30 29.89
C SER A 299 2.44 -3.32 29.42
N SER A 300 1.50 -3.34 30.38
CA SER A 300 0.11 -2.92 30.10
C SER A 300 0.06 -1.40 30.03
N LEU A 301 -0.75 -0.84 29.13
CA LEU A 301 -0.92 0.60 28.99
C LEU A 301 -2.26 1.03 29.57
N ARG A 302 -2.31 2.28 30.08
CA ARG A 302 -3.50 2.86 30.71
C ARG A 302 -4.72 2.89 29.79
N TYR A 303 -4.47 3.15 28.51
CA TYR A 303 -5.41 3.06 27.39
C TYR A 303 -4.62 3.11 26.06
N GLY A 304 -5.31 2.90 24.94
CA GLY A 304 -4.78 3.01 23.57
C GLY A 304 -4.65 4.46 23.10
N GLU A 305 -5.04 4.75 21.86
CA GLU A 305 -5.07 6.14 21.36
C GLU A 305 -6.06 7.00 22.15
N ASN A 306 -7.19 6.40 22.55
CA ASN A 306 -8.30 7.03 23.26
C ASN A 306 -8.62 6.29 24.57
N PRO A 307 -9.12 6.98 25.62
CA PRO A 307 -9.35 6.40 26.95
C PRO A 307 -10.29 5.18 27.04
N HIS A 308 -11.12 4.92 26.03
CA HIS A 308 -12.03 3.77 26.00
C HIS A 308 -11.38 2.49 25.43
N GLN A 309 -10.21 2.60 24.79
CA GLN A 309 -9.47 1.48 24.22
C GLN A 309 -8.50 0.92 25.26
N LYS A 310 -8.49 -0.39 25.50
CA LYS A 310 -7.41 -1.05 26.27
C LYS A 310 -6.20 -1.28 25.37
N ALA A 311 -4.99 -1.13 25.90
CA ALA A 311 -3.75 -1.36 25.15
C ALA A 311 -2.64 -1.93 26.03
N ALA A 312 -1.58 -2.39 25.36
CA ALA A 312 -0.37 -2.93 25.95
C ALA A 312 0.80 -2.67 24.99
N PHE A 313 2.01 -2.50 25.52
CA PHE A 313 3.22 -2.35 24.72
C PHE A 313 4.00 -3.67 24.70
N TYR A 314 4.29 -4.14 23.48
CA TYR A 314 5.05 -5.36 23.22
C TYR A 314 6.40 -5.00 22.59
N VAL A 315 7.44 -5.75 22.95
CA VAL A 315 8.76 -5.72 22.33
C VAL A 315 8.89 -6.92 21.40
N ASP A 316 9.33 -6.64 20.18
CA ASP A 316 9.67 -7.66 19.18
C ASP A 316 10.90 -8.47 19.63
N LYS A 317 10.91 -9.75 19.29
CA LYS A 317 12.00 -10.72 19.52
C LYS A 317 12.39 -11.43 18.23
N SER A 318 12.15 -10.81 17.07
CA SER A 318 12.75 -11.19 15.80
C SER A 318 14.27 -10.93 15.85
N LEU A 319 15.07 -11.76 15.19
CA LEU A 319 16.52 -11.62 15.13
C LEU A 319 16.93 -10.31 14.42
N ALA A 320 16.12 -9.84 13.47
CA ALA A 320 16.28 -8.54 12.80
C ALA A 320 16.26 -7.32 13.77
N GLU A 321 15.57 -7.43 14.91
CA GLU A 321 15.40 -6.33 15.88
C GLU A 321 16.44 -6.36 17.01
N VAL A 322 17.36 -7.33 17.00
CA VAL A 322 18.38 -7.46 18.04
C VAL A 322 19.41 -6.33 17.92
N ASN A 323 19.56 -5.57 19.00
CA ASN A 323 20.37 -4.36 19.11
C ASN A 323 20.00 -3.23 18.14
N ALA A 324 18.86 -3.33 17.43
CA ALA A 324 18.41 -2.39 16.41
C ALA A 324 18.38 -0.93 16.93
N GLY A 325 17.70 -0.70 18.05
CA GLY A 325 17.62 0.59 18.73
C GLY A 325 16.18 1.03 18.94
N GLY A 326 15.89 2.30 18.65
CA GLY A 326 14.55 2.87 18.68
C GLY A 326 13.90 2.96 20.07
N ILE A 327 12.69 3.51 20.12
CA ILE A 327 11.99 3.77 21.40
C ILE A 327 11.56 2.50 22.12
N ALA A 328 11.43 1.37 21.41
CA ALA A 328 11.13 0.07 22.02
C ALA A 328 12.19 -0.37 23.05
N THR A 329 13.46 -0.02 22.82
CA THR A 329 14.60 -0.37 23.69
C THR A 329 14.99 0.76 24.65
N ALA A 330 14.43 1.97 24.50
CA ALA A 330 14.79 3.14 25.29
C ALA A 330 14.66 2.96 26.82
N ILE A 331 15.59 3.61 27.54
CA ILE A 331 15.68 3.64 29.00
C ILE A 331 14.93 4.87 29.51
N GLN A 332 13.95 4.68 30.40
CA GLN A 332 13.22 5.78 31.03
C GLN A 332 13.86 6.15 32.38
N HIS A 333 14.52 7.31 32.43
CA HIS A 333 15.24 7.79 33.62
C HIS A 333 14.36 8.53 34.65
N HIS A 334 13.14 8.94 34.27
CA HIS A 334 12.23 9.76 35.09
C HIS A 334 10.79 9.73 34.57
N GLY A 335 9.85 10.23 35.39
CA GLY A 335 8.49 10.59 34.95
C GLY A 335 7.41 9.54 35.20
N LYS A 336 6.24 9.75 34.60
CA LYS A 336 5.11 8.80 34.60
C LYS A 336 5.33 7.68 33.58
N GLU A 337 4.57 6.59 33.73
CA GLU A 337 4.43 5.55 32.70
C GLU A 337 4.14 6.15 31.30
N MET A 338 4.69 5.55 30.25
CA MET A 338 4.36 5.87 28.86
C MET A 338 2.89 5.53 28.55
N SER A 339 2.19 6.41 27.84
CA SER A 339 0.92 6.07 27.17
C SER A 339 1.16 5.57 25.74
N TYR A 340 0.12 5.04 25.08
CA TYR A 340 0.20 4.62 23.67
C TYR A 340 0.66 5.76 22.75
N ASN A 341 0.05 6.94 22.86
CA ASN A 341 0.43 8.11 22.07
C ASN A 341 1.83 8.63 22.42
N ASN A 342 2.30 8.44 23.66
CA ASN A 342 3.69 8.75 24.01
C ASN A 342 4.69 7.86 23.28
N TYR A 343 4.39 6.58 23.03
CA TYR A 343 5.27 5.72 22.23
C TYR A 343 5.30 6.20 20.77
N LEU A 344 4.15 6.47 20.16
CA LEU A 344 4.07 6.95 18.78
C LEU A 344 4.77 8.30 18.56
N ASP A 345 4.50 9.28 19.41
CA ASP A 345 5.09 10.62 19.27
C ASP A 345 6.60 10.60 19.61
N ALA A 346 7.06 9.77 20.55
CA ALA A 346 8.48 9.65 20.87
C ALA A 346 9.25 8.96 19.74
N ASP A 347 8.67 7.94 19.10
CA ASP A 347 9.33 7.23 17.99
C ASP A 347 9.42 8.13 16.75
N ALA A 348 8.36 8.88 16.44
CA ALA A 348 8.39 9.92 15.40
C ALA A 348 9.43 11.01 15.70
N ALA A 349 9.55 11.48 16.95
CA ALA A 349 10.55 12.49 17.33
C ALA A 349 11.99 11.95 17.25
N TRP A 350 12.20 10.71 17.70
CA TRP A 350 13.50 10.07 17.74
C TRP A 350 14.02 9.71 16.35
N ASN A 351 13.19 9.11 15.51
CA ASN A 351 13.55 8.78 14.14
C ASN A 351 13.84 10.05 13.33
N CYS A 352 13.01 11.10 13.48
CA CYS A 352 13.24 12.39 12.82
C CYS A 352 14.56 13.06 13.25
N VAL A 353 14.86 13.15 14.56
CA VAL A 353 16.11 13.81 14.98
C VAL A 353 17.36 12.98 14.63
N SER A 354 17.22 11.65 14.57
CA SER A 354 18.32 10.72 14.28
C SER A 354 18.85 10.80 12.84
N GLU A 355 18.15 11.45 11.91
CA GLU A 355 18.63 11.59 10.52
C GLU A 355 19.59 12.76 10.30
N PHE A 356 19.66 13.73 11.22
CA PHE A 356 20.54 14.88 11.09
C PHE A 356 21.93 14.59 11.71
N GLU A 357 23.00 14.96 11.02
CA GLU A 357 24.38 14.85 11.53
C GLU A 357 24.75 16.02 12.46
N ASN A 358 24.41 17.25 12.05
CA ASN A 358 24.66 18.47 12.83
C ASN A 358 23.81 18.49 14.12
N PRO A 359 24.24 19.19 15.20
CA PRO A 359 23.46 19.25 16.44
C PRO A 359 22.06 19.83 16.18
N THR A 360 21.03 19.06 16.48
CA THR A 360 19.65 19.30 16.01
C THR A 360 18.64 19.11 17.13
N CYS A 361 17.65 20.00 17.16
CA CYS A 361 16.45 19.87 17.98
C CYS A 361 15.24 19.61 17.08
N VAL A 362 14.42 18.63 17.46
CA VAL A 362 13.11 18.32 16.86
C VAL A 362 12.04 18.43 17.94
N VAL A 363 10.89 19.05 17.61
CA VAL A 363 9.69 19.04 18.46
C VAL A 363 8.54 18.40 17.70
N VAL A 364 7.95 17.33 18.25
CA VAL A 364 6.85 16.55 17.66
C VAL A 364 5.59 16.64 18.51
N LYS A 365 4.44 16.60 17.84
CA LYS A 365 3.13 16.38 18.46
C LYS A 365 2.21 15.65 17.48
N HIS A 366 1.54 14.59 17.93
CA HIS A 366 0.68 13.75 17.10
C HIS A 366 1.39 13.26 15.82
N THR A 367 2.57 12.66 16.00
CA THR A 367 3.47 12.08 14.98
C THR A 367 3.98 13.02 13.88
N ASN A 368 3.81 14.33 14.02
CA ASN A 368 4.30 15.34 13.08
C ASN A 368 5.31 16.28 13.77
N PRO A 369 6.47 16.60 13.15
CA PRO A 369 7.41 17.59 13.67
C PRO A 369 6.86 19.00 13.47
N CYS A 370 6.46 19.67 14.55
CA CYS A 370 5.98 21.06 14.50
C CYS A 370 7.11 22.10 14.55
N GLY A 371 8.36 21.66 14.73
CA GLY A 371 9.55 22.49 14.57
C GLY A 371 10.83 21.65 14.56
N VAL A 372 11.77 22.04 13.71
CA VAL A 372 13.07 21.37 13.53
C VAL A 372 14.12 22.44 13.24
N ALA A 373 15.29 22.38 13.89
CA ALA A 373 16.41 23.26 13.56
C ALA A 373 17.76 22.63 13.91
N SER A 374 18.77 22.87 13.07
CA SER A 374 20.15 22.41 13.27
C SER A 374 21.11 23.61 13.40
N ARG A 375 21.99 23.59 14.41
CA ARG A 375 22.96 24.66 14.71
C ARG A 375 24.19 24.08 15.40
N ASP A 376 25.32 24.78 15.33
CA ASP A 376 26.51 24.43 16.11
C ASP A 376 26.25 24.59 17.63
N ASP A 377 25.46 25.61 18.02
CA ASP A 377 24.90 25.74 19.36
C ASP A 377 23.53 25.06 19.47
N ILE A 378 23.47 23.96 20.24
CA ILE A 378 22.23 23.22 20.50
C ILE A 378 21.17 24.05 21.25
N LEU A 379 21.56 25.10 21.97
CA LEU A 379 20.63 26.04 22.61
C LEU A 379 19.94 26.92 21.57
N GLU A 380 20.66 27.39 20.54
CA GLU A 380 20.05 28.10 19.40
C GLU A 380 19.11 27.17 18.62
N ALA A 381 19.55 25.95 18.30
CA ALA A 381 18.71 24.93 17.65
C ALA A 381 17.41 24.69 18.44
N TYR A 382 17.50 24.51 19.76
CA TYR A 382 16.33 24.36 20.63
C TYR A 382 15.37 25.56 20.56
N ARG A 383 15.90 26.78 20.71
CA ARG A 383 15.10 28.02 20.68
C ARG A 383 14.40 28.21 19.33
N LEU A 384 15.10 27.91 18.23
CA LEU A 384 14.54 28.00 16.87
C LEU A 384 13.48 26.93 16.59
N ALA A 385 13.71 25.67 17.00
CA ALA A 385 12.73 24.61 16.84
C ALA A 385 11.43 24.91 17.63
N VAL A 386 11.51 25.57 18.80
CA VAL A 386 10.31 26.03 19.53
C VAL A 386 9.69 27.28 18.88
N LYS A 387 10.48 28.18 18.29
CA LYS A 387 9.98 29.38 17.59
C LYS A 387 9.10 29.03 16.37
N ALA A 388 9.38 27.92 15.68
CA ALA A 388 8.64 27.49 14.49
C ALA A 388 7.13 27.32 14.71
N ASP A 389 6.73 26.74 15.85
CA ASP A 389 5.33 26.68 16.28
C ASP A 389 5.19 26.53 17.80
N PRO A 390 5.34 27.60 18.59
CA PRO A 390 5.38 27.52 20.05
C PRO A 390 4.06 27.03 20.66
N VAL A 391 2.93 27.27 19.98
CA VAL A 391 1.60 26.79 20.39
C VAL A 391 1.46 25.28 20.20
N SER A 392 2.00 24.72 19.11
CA SER A 392 2.06 23.28 18.94
C SER A 392 3.10 22.64 19.84
N ALA A 393 4.29 23.23 19.98
CA ALA A 393 5.38 22.74 20.83
C ALA A 393 4.97 22.55 22.30
N PHE A 394 4.03 23.35 22.81
CA PHE A 394 3.52 23.22 24.17
C PHE A 394 2.78 21.87 24.37
N GLY A 395 3.31 21.03 25.25
CA GLY A 395 2.84 19.66 25.47
C GLY A 395 3.31 18.65 24.43
N GLY A 396 4.20 19.04 23.53
CA GLY A 396 4.86 18.13 22.60
C GLY A 396 5.95 17.27 23.26
N ILE A 397 6.68 16.56 22.41
CA ILE A 397 7.90 15.81 22.73
C ILE A 397 9.07 16.53 22.06
N VAL A 398 10.13 16.77 22.82
CA VAL A 398 11.37 17.38 22.31
C VAL A 398 12.49 16.35 22.26
N ALA A 399 13.21 16.31 21.14
CA ALA A 399 14.22 15.32 20.81
C ALA A 399 15.53 15.99 20.37
N PHE A 400 16.66 15.38 20.76
CA PHE A 400 18.01 15.83 20.44
C PHE A 400 18.85 14.67 19.91
N ASN A 401 19.70 14.91 18.91
CA ASN A 401 20.69 13.93 18.41
C ASN A 401 22.04 13.99 19.15
N VAL A 402 22.19 14.88 20.13
CA VAL A 402 23.40 15.06 20.96
C VAL A 402 23.10 14.85 22.45
N GLU A 403 24.14 14.66 23.27
CA GLU A 403 24.00 14.50 24.72
C GLU A 403 23.42 15.77 25.38
N VAL A 404 22.47 15.59 26.31
CA VAL A 404 21.90 16.69 27.09
C VAL A 404 22.75 16.96 28.34
N ASP A 405 23.40 18.12 28.35
CA ASP A 405 24.29 18.57 29.41
C ASP A 405 23.57 19.36 30.53
N GLU A 406 24.32 19.96 31.46
CA GLU A 406 23.76 20.82 32.51
C GLU A 406 23.12 22.11 31.95
N VAL A 407 23.69 22.68 30.87
CA VAL A 407 23.26 23.95 30.29
C VAL A 407 21.98 23.78 29.47
N LEU A 408 21.93 22.80 28.56
CA LEU A 408 20.72 22.48 27.79
C LEU A 408 19.59 21.97 28.69
N ALA A 409 19.89 21.19 29.74
CA ALA A 409 18.89 20.83 30.75
C ALA A 409 18.31 22.06 31.48
N ARG A 410 19.14 23.06 31.77
CA ARG A 410 18.74 24.32 32.43
C ARG A 410 17.91 25.22 31.51
N GLU A 411 18.27 25.30 30.23
CA GLU A 411 17.49 25.97 29.18
C GLU A 411 16.13 25.27 28.98
N LEU A 412 16.12 23.96 28.71
CA LEU A 412 14.90 23.13 28.65
C LEU A 412 14.01 23.32 29.88
N ARG A 413 14.62 23.43 31.06
CA ARG A 413 13.91 23.62 32.33
C ARG A 413 13.22 24.98 32.38
N GLU A 414 13.90 26.09 32.07
CA GLU A 414 13.40 27.45 32.31
C GLU A 414 12.94 28.25 31.08
N PHE A 415 13.07 27.74 29.86
CA PHE A 415 12.60 28.43 28.65
C PHE A 415 11.09 28.77 28.72
N ARG A 416 10.77 30.00 28.31
CA ARG A 416 9.40 30.53 28.25
C ARG A 416 8.91 30.58 26.81
N SER A 417 7.59 30.52 26.62
CA SER A 417 6.93 30.52 25.33
C SER A 417 7.23 31.80 24.55
N PRO A 418 7.76 31.72 23.31
CA PRO A 418 7.90 32.87 22.42
C PRO A 418 6.60 33.62 22.12
N THR A 419 5.43 33.04 22.42
CA THR A 419 4.11 33.66 22.22
C THR A 419 3.77 34.73 23.26
N ASP A 420 4.26 34.59 24.50
CA ASP A 420 3.88 35.46 25.64
C ASP A 420 5.06 35.90 26.53
N GLY A 421 6.22 35.24 26.46
CA GLY A 421 7.39 35.52 27.30
C GLY A 421 7.29 35.05 28.75
N GLU A 422 6.12 34.58 29.21
CA GLU A 422 5.83 34.27 30.61
C GLU A 422 5.63 32.76 30.85
N THR A 423 4.89 32.09 29.95
CA THR A 423 4.47 30.70 30.09
C THR A 423 5.66 29.76 29.92
N ARG A 424 6.08 29.10 31.00
CA ARG A 424 7.15 28.09 30.98
C ARG A 424 6.76 26.91 30.08
N MET A 425 7.60 26.60 29.09
CA MET A 425 7.29 25.54 28.13
C MET A 425 7.06 24.20 28.82
N PHE A 426 5.94 23.55 28.50
CA PHE A 426 5.59 22.20 28.95
C PHE A 426 5.94 21.18 27.87
N TYR A 427 6.50 20.03 28.27
CA TYR A 427 6.76 18.88 27.40
C TYR A 427 6.29 17.62 28.13
N GLU A 428 5.74 16.65 27.39
CA GLU A 428 5.42 15.33 27.94
C GLU A 428 6.67 14.46 28.08
N ILE A 429 7.62 14.60 27.14
CA ILE A 429 8.85 13.81 27.02
C ILE A 429 10.02 14.68 26.54
N VAL A 430 11.22 14.43 27.07
CA VAL A 430 12.50 14.72 26.40
C VAL A 430 13.15 13.39 26.01
N VAL A 431 13.70 13.29 24.80
CA VAL A 431 14.50 12.14 24.35
C VAL A 431 15.86 12.60 23.80
N ALA A 432 16.92 11.84 24.10
CA ALA A 432 18.29 12.11 23.67
C ALA A 432 19.10 10.80 23.57
N PRO A 433 20.26 10.78 22.88
CA PRO A 433 21.16 9.63 22.90
C PRO A 433 21.76 9.35 24.28
N LYS A 434 21.99 10.40 25.09
CA LYS A 434 22.59 10.36 26.43
C LYS A 434 22.21 11.59 27.26
N TYR A 435 22.42 11.50 28.57
CA TYR A 435 22.34 12.61 29.52
C TYR A 435 23.58 12.64 30.42
N THR A 436 24.18 13.81 30.60
CA THR A 436 25.14 14.00 31.71
C THR A 436 24.42 13.83 33.06
N ALA A 437 25.12 13.34 34.08
CA ALA A 437 24.52 13.12 35.41
C ALA A 437 23.84 14.38 35.98
N LYS A 438 24.49 15.54 35.82
CA LYS A 438 23.95 16.84 36.23
C LYS A 438 22.79 17.32 35.35
N GLY A 439 22.89 17.16 34.03
CA GLY A 439 21.80 17.49 33.11
C GLY A 439 20.53 16.72 33.45
N LEU A 440 20.69 15.42 33.74
CA LEU A 440 19.59 14.58 34.20
C LEU A 440 18.99 15.05 35.54
N GLU A 441 19.81 15.46 36.51
CA GLU A 441 19.34 16.02 37.79
C GLU A 441 18.56 17.32 37.59
N VAL A 442 19.10 18.27 36.82
CA VAL A 442 18.46 19.57 36.53
C VAL A 442 17.12 19.36 35.81
N LEU A 443 17.06 18.45 34.84
CA LEU A 443 15.87 18.15 34.04
C LEU A 443 14.81 17.37 34.82
N LYS A 444 15.21 16.46 35.74
CA LYS A 444 14.30 15.84 36.73
C LYS A 444 13.58 16.90 37.58
N GLY A 445 14.24 18.02 37.84
CA GLY A 445 13.66 19.20 38.48
C GLY A 445 12.66 20.02 37.65
N LYS A 446 12.43 19.70 36.36
CA LYS A 446 11.44 20.44 35.53
C LYS A 446 10.00 20.10 35.91
N SER A 447 9.68 18.81 36.09
CA SER A 447 8.37 18.29 36.53
C SER A 447 8.49 16.85 37.03
N LYS A 448 7.61 16.43 37.96
CA LYS A 448 7.46 15.01 38.37
C LYS A 448 6.79 14.14 37.29
N THR A 449 6.20 14.74 36.25
CA THR A 449 5.47 14.02 35.20
C THR A 449 6.29 13.77 33.94
N LEU A 450 7.26 14.64 33.67
CA LEU A 450 8.10 14.64 32.47
C LEU A 450 8.85 13.32 32.34
N ARG A 451 8.74 12.67 31.20
CA ARG A 451 9.54 11.47 30.90
C ARG A 451 10.85 11.89 30.28
N ILE A 452 11.93 11.24 30.70
CA ILE A 452 13.27 11.49 30.17
C ILE A 452 13.76 10.15 29.63
N LEU A 453 13.94 10.08 28.30
CA LEU A 453 14.23 8.84 27.58
C LEU A 453 15.64 8.89 26.98
N GLU A 454 16.44 7.89 27.29
CA GLU A 454 17.71 7.63 26.61
C GLU A 454 17.51 6.54 25.55
N ALA A 455 17.88 6.80 24.29
CA ALA A 455 17.60 5.93 23.16
C ALA A 455 18.80 5.77 22.21
N LYS A 456 18.90 4.62 21.54
CA LYS A 456 19.87 4.38 20.46
C LYS A 456 19.21 4.69 19.11
N LYS A 457 19.94 5.33 18.18
CA LYS A 457 19.52 5.46 16.77
C LYS A 457 19.21 4.05 16.22
N ASN A 458 18.14 3.92 15.46
CA ASN A 458 17.80 2.64 14.83
C ASN A 458 18.78 2.33 13.69
N ASP A 459 19.14 1.06 13.52
CA ASP A 459 19.93 0.62 12.36
C ASP A 459 19.05 0.65 11.10
N GLN A 460 19.63 0.97 9.93
CA GLN A 460 18.92 0.98 8.64
C GLN A 460 18.56 -0.45 8.15
N GLY A 461 17.72 -0.53 7.11
CA GLY A 461 17.37 -1.76 6.40
C GLY A 461 16.35 -2.64 7.12
N LYS A 462 15.46 -2.03 7.91
CA LYS A 462 14.41 -2.70 8.68
C LYS A 462 13.14 -2.90 7.87
N LEU A 463 12.20 -3.68 8.42
CA LEU A 463 10.86 -3.82 7.89
C LEU A 463 9.88 -2.97 8.70
N SER A 464 9.13 -2.11 8.02
CA SER A 464 7.97 -1.43 8.61
C SER A 464 6.74 -2.32 8.44
N LEU A 465 6.11 -2.69 9.56
CA LEU A 465 4.92 -3.54 9.61
C LEU A 465 3.69 -2.70 9.97
N ARG A 466 2.66 -2.73 9.12
CA ARG A 466 1.41 -1.98 9.33
C ARG A 466 0.19 -2.89 9.27
N GLN A 467 -0.57 -2.94 10.35
CA GLN A 467 -1.76 -3.78 10.42
C GLN A 467 -2.87 -3.28 9.49
N VAL A 468 -3.59 -4.22 8.87
CA VAL A 468 -4.83 -3.99 8.10
C VAL A 468 -5.90 -5.01 8.51
N GLY A 469 -7.14 -4.83 8.05
CA GLY A 469 -8.24 -5.74 8.35
C GLY A 469 -7.97 -7.17 7.88
N GLY A 470 -7.61 -8.07 8.80
CA GLY A 470 -7.30 -9.47 8.52
C GLY A 470 -5.85 -9.79 8.14
N GLY A 471 -4.91 -8.83 8.23
CA GLY A 471 -3.52 -9.07 7.87
C GLY A 471 -2.55 -7.94 8.21
N TRP A 472 -1.36 -7.99 7.61
CA TRP A 472 -0.31 -6.99 7.75
C TRP A 472 0.24 -6.60 6.37
N LEU A 473 0.58 -5.33 6.21
CA LEU A 473 1.46 -4.86 5.15
C LEU A 473 2.89 -4.87 5.69
N ALA A 474 3.82 -5.34 4.88
CA ALA A 474 5.26 -5.24 5.13
C ALA A 474 5.90 -4.43 4.00
N GLN A 475 6.79 -3.52 4.35
CA GLN A 475 7.59 -2.73 3.43
C GLN A 475 8.94 -2.42 4.09
N ASP A 476 9.84 -1.78 3.35
CA ASP A 476 11.10 -1.28 3.89
C ASP A 476 10.86 -0.05 4.79
N SER A 477 11.79 0.18 5.73
CA SER A 477 12.01 1.49 6.32
C SER A 477 12.45 2.49 5.24
N ASP A 478 11.94 3.72 5.34
CA ASP A 478 12.41 4.82 4.50
C ASP A 478 13.72 5.38 5.09
N ASP A 479 14.84 4.76 4.71
CA ASP A 479 16.18 5.07 5.24
C ASP A 479 16.96 6.06 4.37
N ILE A 480 16.36 6.57 3.28
CA ILE A 480 17.01 7.40 2.26
C ILE A 480 17.22 8.83 2.78
N THR A 481 18.42 9.38 2.65
CA THR A 481 18.72 10.78 3.02
C THR A 481 18.87 11.69 1.79
N PRO A 482 18.96 13.03 1.95
CA PRO A 482 19.25 13.94 0.84
C PRO A 482 20.62 13.72 0.17
N GLU A 483 21.50 12.88 0.72
CA GLU A 483 22.85 12.59 0.22
C GLU A 483 22.81 11.42 -0.77
N ASP A 484 21.88 10.48 -0.59
CA ASP A 484 21.58 9.40 -1.54
C ASP A 484 20.87 9.93 -2.81
N ILE A 485 20.32 11.14 -2.76
CA ILE A 485 19.43 11.70 -3.79
C ILE A 485 20.18 12.63 -4.74
N SER A 486 20.17 12.28 -6.03
CA SER A 486 20.63 13.15 -7.11
C SER A 486 19.60 14.24 -7.42
N PHE A 487 19.66 15.35 -6.68
CA PHE A 487 18.88 16.56 -6.97
C PHE A 487 19.27 17.14 -8.34
N LYS A 488 18.27 17.33 -9.22
CA LYS A 488 18.44 17.86 -10.59
C LYS A 488 17.70 19.18 -10.71
N ALA A 489 18.37 20.24 -11.17
CA ALA A 489 17.70 21.48 -11.53
C ALA A 489 16.88 21.28 -12.81
N VAL A 490 15.62 21.71 -12.81
CA VAL A 490 14.66 21.57 -13.93
C VAL A 490 14.15 22.92 -14.46
N SER A 491 14.73 24.02 -13.97
CA SER A 491 14.39 25.42 -14.28
C SER A 491 15.63 26.18 -14.77
N ASP A 492 15.42 27.23 -15.57
CA ASP A 492 16.51 28.08 -16.09
C ASP A 492 17.33 28.76 -14.98
N LYS A 493 16.69 29.04 -13.83
CA LYS A 493 17.39 29.38 -12.58
C LYS A 493 17.82 28.09 -11.87
N THR A 494 19.12 27.89 -11.73
CA THR A 494 19.73 26.94 -10.79
C THR A 494 19.63 27.49 -9.36
N PRO A 495 19.30 26.68 -8.32
CA PRO A 495 19.40 27.13 -6.93
C PRO A 495 20.84 27.46 -6.54
N THR A 496 21.01 28.46 -5.69
CA THR A 496 22.28 28.73 -5.00
C THR A 496 22.62 27.63 -4.00
N GLU A 497 23.88 27.56 -3.54
CA GLU A 497 24.31 26.57 -2.55
C GLU A 497 23.49 26.63 -1.25
N SER A 498 23.13 27.84 -0.79
CA SER A 498 22.27 28.04 0.38
C SER A 498 20.84 27.57 0.13
N GLU A 499 20.26 27.88 -1.03
CA GLU A 499 18.91 27.42 -1.40
C GLU A 499 18.86 25.89 -1.57
N LEU A 500 19.94 25.26 -2.05
CA LEU A 500 20.07 23.81 -2.17
C LEU A 500 20.25 23.13 -0.81
N ALA A 501 21.05 23.71 0.09
CA ALA A 501 21.19 23.22 1.46
C ALA A 501 19.86 23.27 2.22
N ASP A 502 19.14 24.40 2.14
CA ASP A 502 17.81 24.53 2.74
C ASP A 502 16.78 23.61 2.07
N ALA A 503 16.89 23.34 0.77
CA ALA A 503 16.04 22.37 0.08
C ALA A 503 16.30 20.93 0.55
N LYS A 504 17.56 20.53 0.76
CA LYS A 504 17.93 19.24 1.38
C LYS A 504 17.40 19.12 2.81
N PHE A 505 17.55 20.16 3.62
CA PHE A 505 17.03 20.20 5.00
C PHE A 505 15.49 20.12 5.02
N ALA A 506 14.80 20.87 4.15
CA ALA A 506 13.35 20.81 3.99
C ALA A 506 12.89 19.41 3.53
N TRP A 507 13.64 18.78 2.62
CA TRP A 507 13.38 17.42 2.15
C TRP A 507 13.46 16.38 3.27
N LEU A 508 14.51 16.44 4.09
CA LEU A 508 14.65 15.56 5.25
C LEU A 508 13.57 15.81 6.30
N CYS A 509 13.11 17.05 6.46
CA CYS A 509 11.98 17.37 7.32
C CYS A 509 10.63 16.83 6.77
N VAL A 510 10.35 16.98 5.46
CA VAL A 510 9.03 16.64 4.88
C VAL A 510 8.75 15.14 4.95
N LYS A 511 9.80 14.30 4.88
CA LYS A 511 9.80 12.84 5.12
C LYS A 511 9.08 12.42 6.41
N HIS A 512 9.20 13.22 7.48
CA HIS A 512 8.60 12.90 8.80
C HIS A 512 7.19 13.49 9.00
N VAL A 513 6.76 14.40 8.12
CA VAL A 513 5.43 15.02 8.14
C VAL A 513 4.42 14.12 7.41
N LYS A 514 3.21 13.95 7.94
CA LYS A 514 2.22 13.02 7.35
C LYS A 514 1.57 13.61 6.09
N SER A 515 1.40 12.77 5.06
CA SER A 515 0.97 13.16 3.72
C SER A 515 -0.47 13.69 3.60
N ASN A 516 -0.80 14.57 2.64
CA ASN A 516 0.15 15.30 1.79
C ASN A 516 0.89 16.33 2.65
N ALA A 517 2.22 16.38 2.52
CA ALA A 517 3.09 17.21 3.34
C ALA A 517 3.81 18.28 2.51
N ILE A 518 3.89 19.48 3.09
CA ILE A 518 4.71 20.60 2.62
C ILE A 518 5.50 21.12 3.82
N VAL A 519 6.81 21.34 3.63
CA VAL A 519 7.69 22.02 4.60
C VAL A 519 8.34 23.22 3.93
N ILE A 520 8.36 24.35 4.63
CA ILE A 520 9.15 25.54 4.28
C ILE A 520 10.28 25.66 5.31
N ALA A 521 11.51 25.78 4.85
CA ALA A 521 12.68 25.90 5.71
C ALA A 521 13.72 26.90 5.16
N LYS A 522 14.48 27.50 6.07
CA LYS A 522 15.53 28.48 5.74
C LYS A 522 16.64 28.47 6.79
N ASN A 523 17.89 28.61 6.37
CA ASN A 523 19.09 28.49 7.19
C ASN A 523 19.01 27.28 8.15
N ASN A 524 18.81 26.06 7.64
CA ASN A 524 18.65 24.83 8.44
C ASN A 524 17.63 24.94 9.60
N CYS A 525 16.51 25.63 9.37
CA CYS A 525 15.42 25.77 10.33
C CYS A 525 14.07 25.67 9.62
N MET A 526 13.17 24.82 10.13
CA MET A 526 11.78 24.76 9.68
C MET A 526 11.06 26.05 10.07
N LEU A 527 10.52 26.75 9.09
CA LEU A 527 9.69 27.95 9.30
C LEU A 527 8.20 27.60 9.38
N GLY A 528 7.78 26.52 8.73
CA GLY A 528 6.40 26.05 8.78
C GLY A 528 6.19 24.73 8.05
N MET A 529 5.18 23.98 8.48
CA MET A 529 4.71 22.78 7.81
C MET A 529 3.19 22.82 7.60
N GLY A 530 2.71 22.09 6.59
CA GLY A 530 1.32 21.69 6.47
C GLY A 530 1.24 20.18 6.29
N SER A 531 0.46 19.52 7.15
CA SER A 531 0.42 18.07 7.30
C SER A 531 -0.99 17.51 7.13
N GLY A 532 -1.08 16.26 6.68
CA GLY A 532 -2.29 15.43 6.72
C GLY A 532 -3.42 15.86 5.79
N GLN A 533 -3.20 16.81 4.87
CA GLN A 533 -4.28 17.32 4.03
C GLN A 533 -4.54 16.41 2.82
N PRO A 534 -5.80 16.14 2.44
CA PRO A 534 -6.15 15.52 1.16
C PRO A 534 -5.76 16.39 -0.05
N ASN A 535 -5.58 17.70 0.13
CA ASN A 535 -5.20 18.66 -0.90
C ASN A 535 -3.84 19.30 -0.59
N ARG A 536 -2.86 19.11 -1.50
CA ARG A 536 -1.50 19.66 -1.39
C ARG A 536 -1.46 21.20 -1.31
N VAL A 537 -2.42 21.89 -1.93
CA VAL A 537 -2.54 23.36 -1.86
C VAL A 537 -2.92 23.83 -0.44
N GLU A 538 -3.70 23.04 0.31
CA GLU A 538 -4.02 23.39 1.70
C GLU A 538 -2.83 23.10 2.64
N SER A 539 -2.02 22.06 2.38
CA SER A 539 -0.74 21.88 3.07
C SER A 539 0.20 23.07 2.83
N LEU A 540 0.28 23.58 1.61
CA LEU A 540 1.05 24.80 1.33
C LEU A 540 0.54 26.01 2.14
N ARG A 541 -0.78 26.23 2.15
CA ARG A 541 -1.40 27.36 2.87
C ARG A 541 -1.18 27.28 4.38
N LEU A 542 -1.21 26.08 4.95
CA LEU A 542 -0.85 25.84 6.35
C LEU A 542 0.63 26.13 6.62
N ALA A 543 1.54 25.67 5.75
CA ALA A 543 2.97 25.95 5.87
C ALA A 543 3.26 27.46 5.82
N PHE A 544 2.69 28.20 4.85
CA PHE A 544 2.83 29.66 4.79
C PHE A 544 2.20 30.39 5.97
N LYS A 545 1.07 29.90 6.51
CA LYS A 545 0.44 30.49 7.70
C LYS A 545 1.33 30.39 8.95
N LYS A 546 2.28 29.45 8.97
CA LYS A 546 3.32 29.34 10.03
C LYS A 546 4.57 30.15 9.67
N ALA A 547 5.12 29.97 8.47
CA ALA A 547 6.37 30.61 8.04
C ALA A 547 6.26 32.14 7.84
N GLY A 548 5.07 32.65 7.54
CA GLY A 548 4.80 34.08 7.39
C GLY A 548 5.75 34.76 6.39
N GLU A 549 6.24 35.94 6.76
CA GLU A 549 7.18 36.73 5.95
C GLU A 549 8.59 36.11 5.89
N GLU A 550 8.98 35.26 6.85
CA GLU A 550 10.30 34.60 6.87
C GLU A 550 10.46 33.60 5.72
N ALA A 551 9.35 33.16 5.09
CA ALA A 551 9.33 32.32 3.91
C ALA A 551 9.97 32.96 2.65
N LYS A 552 10.17 34.28 2.62
CA LYS A 552 10.77 34.98 1.47
C LYS A 552 12.24 34.60 1.32
N GLY A 553 12.58 33.99 0.19
CA GLY A 553 13.89 33.38 -0.05
C GLY A 553 14.17 32.14 0.79
N ALA A 554 13.13 31.46 1.31
CA ALA A 554 13.24 30.13 1.90
C ALA A 554 13.19 29.05 0.81
N ALA A 555 13.61 27.83 1.16
CA ALA A 555 13.33 26.65 0.35
C ALA A 555 12.02 25.98 0.77
N LEU A 556 11.41 25.24 -0.15
CA LEU A 556 10.22 24.43 0.09
C LEU A 556 10.47 22.99 -0.33
N ALA A 557 9.98 22.03 0.45
CA ALA A 557 9.93 20.62 0.07
C ALA A 557 8.50 20.06 0.10
N SER A 558 8.24 19.11 -0.81
CA SER A 558 6.94 18.49 -1.03
C SER A 558 7.10 16.96 -1.09
N ASP A 559 6.37 16.22 -0.25
CA ASP A 559 6.49 14.74 -0.13
C ASP A 559 6.05 13.96 -1.37
N ALA A 560 5.22 14.56 -2.23
CA ALA A 560 4.93 14.06 -3.56
C ALA A 560 4.89 15.21 -4.57
N PHE A 561 4.88 14.88 -5.85
CA PHE A 561 4.84 15.85 -6.95
C PHE A 561 3.63 16.79 -6.87
N PHE A 562 3.78 18.00 -7.41
CA PHE A 562 2.67 18.93 -7.62
C PHE A 562 1.81 18.45 -8.81
N PRO A 563 0.50 18.16 -8.60
CA PRO A 563 -0.32 17.51 -9.63
C PRO A 563 -0.83 18.44 -10.73
N PHE A 564 -0.54 19.74 -10.63
CA PHE A 564 -0.93 20.81 -11.54
C PHE A 564 0.26 21.76 -11.74
N ALA A 565 0.20 22.62 -12.77
CA ALA A 565 1.21 23.65 -13.02
C ALA A 565 0.63 25.07 -13.24
N TRP A 566 -0.69 25.25 -13.07
CA TRP A 566 -1.40 26.53 -13.19
C TRP A 566 -2.43 26.70 -12.05
N LYS A 567 -2.40 27.84 -11.35
CA LYS A 567 -3.23 28.22 -10.19
C LYS A 567 -3.19 27.25 -9.01
N ASP A 568 -1.99 26.75 -8.72
CA ASP A 568 -1.73 25.74 -7.70
C ASP A 568 -0.61 26.16 -6.73
N ALA A 569 -0.07 25.16 -6.03
CA ALA A 569 0.92 25.34 -5.00
C ALA A 569 2.29 25.84 -5.50
N VAL A 570 2.69 25.58 -6.74
CA VAL A 570 3.97 26.10 -7.27
C VAL A 570 3.84 27.59 -7.56
N GLU A 571 2.74 28.01 -8.21
CA GLU A 571 2.46 29.42 -8.50
C GLU A 571 2.27 30.22 -7.19
N GLU A 572 1.44 29.74 -6.25
CA GLU A 572 1.23 30.39 -4.94
C GLU A 572 2.53 30.42 -4.10
N ALA A 573 3.45 29.47 -4.28
CA ALA A 573 4.76 29.48 -3.61
C ALA A 573 5.73 30.53 -4.22
N CYS A 574 5.78 30.62 -5.54
CA CYS A 574 6.61 31.60 -6.24
C CYS A 574 6.10 33.05 -6.01
N GLU A 575 4.77 33.28 -6.03
CA GLU A 575 4.18 34.59 -5.71
C GLU A 575 4.55 35.07 -4.29
N LYS A 576 4.66 34.14 -3.33
CA LYS A 576 5.07 34.42 -1.95
C LYS A 576 6.60 34.47 -1.76
N GLY A 577 7.37 34.29 -2.83
CA GLY A 577 8.82 34.51 -2.86
C GLY A 577 9.67 33.34 -2.37
N ILE A 578 9.21 32.09 -2.46
CA ILE A 578 10.06 30.91 -2.25
C ILE A 578 11.21 30.90 -3.27
N GLY A 579 12.45 30.67 -2.81
CA GLY A 579 13.67 30.75 -3.62
C GLY A 579 13.97 29.48 -4.43
N ALA A 580 13.66 28.30 -3.85
CA ALA A 580 13.81 27.00 -4.47
C ALA A 580 12.73 26.02 -3.97
N ILE A 581 12.33 25.07 -4.83
CA ILE A 581 11.33 24.05 -4.55
C ILE A 581 11.94 22.66 -4.83
N ALA A 582 11.77 21.73 -3.89
CA ALA A 582 12.11 20.33 -4.01
C ALA A 582 10.84 19.46 -3.99
N GLU A 583 10.71 18.57 -4.97
CA GLU A 583 9.64 17.58 -5.09
C GLU A 583 10.22 16.29 -5.71
N PRO A 584 9.59 15.11 -5.53
CA PRO A 584 9.91 13.94 -6.33
C PRO A 584 9.32 14.12 -7.72
N GLY A 585 10.00 14.94 -8.53
CA GLY A 585 9.57 15.28 -9.88
C GLY A 585 9.41 14.03 -10.76
N VAL A 586 8.39 14.03 -11.61
CA VAL A 586 8.21 12.98 -12.62
C VAL A 586 9.42 13.03 -13.56
N GLU A 587 10.04 11.88 -13.86
CA GLU A 587 11.12 11.85 -14.84
C GLU A 587 10.58 12.21 -16.24
N ILE A 588 10.74 13.47 -16.62
CA ILE A 588 10.52 13.97 -17.99
C ILE A 588 11.69 13.48 -18.84
N GLY A 589 11.69 12.17 -19.10
CA GLY A 589 12.60 11.52 -20.02
C GLY A 589 12.56 12.20 -21.39
N LYS A 590 13.72 12.27 -22.05
CA LYS A 590 13.93 12.92 -23.35
C LYS A 590 12.76 12.67 -24.31
N ARG A 591 12.28 13.74 -24.95
CA ARG A 591 11.13 13.77 -25.88
C ARG A 591 11.20 12.69 -26.98
N ARG A 592 10.71 11.50 -26.63
CA ARG A 592 10.38 10.36 -27.47
C ARG A 592 9.06 9.83 -26.93
N GLU A 593 8.06 9.73 -27.79
CA GLU A 593 6.68 9.53 -27.37
C GLU A 593 6.47 8.11 -26.83
N MET A 594 6.22 8.01 -25.52
CA MET A 594 5.38 6.94 -25.00
C MET A 594 3.95 7.47 -24.97
N ALA A 595 3.06 6.86 -25.76
CA ALA A 595 1.70 7.36 -25.96
C ALA A 595 0.92 7.48 -24.63
N THR A 596 0.20 8.58 -24.47
CA THR A 596 -0.74 8.84 -23.37
C THR A 596 -1.83 7.77 -23.30
N GLY A 597 -2.18 7.12 -24.43
CA GLY A 597 -2.97 5.89 -24.45
C GLY A 597 -2.61 4.96 -25.60
N LYS A 598 -2.87 3.67 -25.43
CA LYS A 598 -2.66 2.63 -26.46
C LYS A 598 -3.75 1.57 -26.41
N VAL A 599 -4.33 1.21 -27.55
CA VAL A 599 -5.27 0.08 -27.67
C VAL A 599 -4.85 -0.82 -28.83
N VAL A 600 -4.83 -2.14 -28.57
CA VAL A 600 -4.57 -3.19 -29.56
C VAL A 600 -5.80 -4.11 -29.61
N VAL A 601 -6.34 -4.32 -30.81
CA VAL A 601 -7.51 -5.18 -31.07
C VAL A 601 -7.13 -6.31 -32.02
N GLU A 602 -7.27 -7.55 -31.58
CA GLU A 602 -6.83 -8.75 -32.30
C GLU A 602 -7.94 -9.81 -32.37
N LYS A 603 -7.82 -10.75 -33.32
CA LYS A 603 -8.76 -11.87 -33.49
C LYS A 603 -8.49 -13.00 -32.50
N ILE A 604 -9.15 -12.95 -31.35
CA ILE A 604 -9.14 -14.03 -30.36
C ILE A 604 -10.34 -14.96 -30.61
N ARG A 605 -10.05 -16.22 -30.96
CA ARG A 605 -11.07 -17.26 -31.25
C ARG A 605 -12.14 -16.80 -32.27
N GLY A 606 -11.70 -16.09 -33.31
CA GLY A 606 -12.55 -15.55 -34.37
C GLY A 606 -13.26 -14.22 -34.05
N ARG A 607 -13.15 -13.70 -32.82
CA ARG A 607 -13.78 -12.44 -32.40
C ARG A 607 -12.76 -11.33 -32.14
N SER A 608 -13.10 -10.13 -32.58
CA SER A 608 -12.39 -8.89 -32.31
C SER A 608 -12.33 -8.66 -30.79
N THR A 609 -11.14 -8.61 -30.22
CA THR A 609 -10.92 -8.53 -28.77
C THR A 609 -9.81 -7.52 -28.48
N ALA A 610 -10.04 -6.60 -27.53
CA ALA A 610 -8.98 -5.73 -27.04
C ALA A 610 -7.99 -6.57 -26.19
N THR A 611 -6.81 -6.85 -26.74
CA THR A 611 -5.75 -7.62 -26.08
C THR A 611 -4.78 -6.75 -25.31
N SER A 612 -4.69 -5.46 -25.67
CA SER A 612 -4.01 -4.43 -24.88
C SER A 612 -4.86 -3.16 -24.80
N CYS A 613 -4.93 -2.56 -23.62
CA CYS A 613 -5.62 -1.30 -23.38
C CYS A 613 -4.94 -0.54 -22.23
N PHE A 614 -4.19 0.50 -22.58
CA PHE A 614 -3.45 1.37 -21.68
C PHE A 614 -3.90 2.83 -21.84
N SER A 615 -3.97 3.57 -20.73
CA SER A 615 -4.28 5.00 -20.72
C SER A 615 -3.72 5.65 -19.45
N LYS A 616 -2.93 6.71 -19.61
CA LYS A 616 -2.40 7.57 -18.54
C LYS A 616 -3.20 8.87 -18.48
N TYR A 617 -3.35 9.44 -17.28
CA TYR A 617 -3.94 10.76 -17.07
C TYR A 617 -3.32 11.81 -18.02
N PRO A 618 -4.12 12.73 -18.62
CA PRO A 618 -5.55 12.98 -18.38
C PRO A 618 -6.53 12.04 -19.13
N LEU A 619 -6.03 11.07 -19.89
CA LEU A 619 -6.82 10.18 -20.73
C LEU A 619 -7.29 8.91 -19.99
N LYS A 620 -8.50 8.43 -20.33
CA LYS A 620 -9.03 7.12 -19.96
C LYS A 620 -9.73 6.46 -21.15
N PHE A 621 -9.49 5.17 -21.35
CA PHE A 621 -10.32 4.33 -22.21
C PHE A 621 -11.25 3.44 -21.37
N ILE A 622 -12.48 3.25 -21.86
CA ILE A 622 -13.45 2.26 -21.34
C ILE A 622 -13.88 1.34 -22.48
N LEU A 623 -13.94 0.03 -22.19
CA LEU A 623 -14.27 -1.04 -23.12
C LEU A 623 -15.56 -1.76 -22.67
N PRO A 624 -16.75 -1.18 -22.90
CA PRO A 624 -18.01 -1.73 -22.39
C PRO A 624 -18.50 -2.95 -23.17
N THR A 625 -18.74 -4.05 -22.47
CA THR A 625 -19.08 -5.38 -23.04
C THR A 625 -20.58 -5.59 -23.36
N LYS A 626 -21.39 -4.52 -23.33
CA LYS A 626 -22.87 -4.58 -23.48
C LYS A 626 -23.45 -3.55 -24.45
N VAL A 627 -22.62 -2.91 -25.26
CA VAL A 627 -23.06 -1.89 -26.24
C VAL A 627 -23.68 -2.56 -27.47
N ALA A 628 -22.98 -3.56 -28.03
CA ALA A 628 -23.52 -4.43 -29.07
C ALA A 628 -24.26 -5.66 -28.48
N PRO A 629 -25.26 -6.23 -29.19
CA PRO A 629 -25.87 -7.50 -28.87
C PRO A 629 -24.88 -8.66 -28.70
N VAL A 630 -25.27 -9.65 -27.88
CA VAL A 630 -24.41 -10.79 -27.53
C VAL A 630 -24.14 -11.67 -28.75
N GLY A 631 -22.98 -11.47 -29.38
CA GLY A 631 -22.55 -12.22 -30.55
C GLY A 631 -21.88 -11.37 -31.62
N THR A 632 -22.13 -10.05 -31.65
CA THR A 632 -21.52 -9.11 -32.59
C THR A 632 -20.00 -9.08 -32.44
N ASP A 633 -19.30 -9.04 -33.58
CA ASP A 633 -17.84 -9.12 -33.69
C ASP A 633 -17.21 -7.73 -33.72
N VAL A 634 -17.27 -7.00 -32.59
CA VAL A 634 -16.85 -5.60 -32.49
C VAL A 634 -16.31 -5.25 -31.11
N VAL A 635 -15.28 -4.40 -31.06
CA VAL A 635 -14.80 -3.75 -29.83
C VAL A 635 -15.22 -2.28 -29.82
N TRP A 636 -16.06 -1.88 -28.86
CA TRP A 636 -16.37 -0.47 -28.62
C TRP A 636 -15.38 0.14 -27.61
N ILE A 637 -14.84 1.31 -27.94
CA ILE A 637 -13.82 2.04 -27.19
C ILE A 637 -14.32 3.46 -26.93
N TYR A 638 -14.56 3.80 -25.66
CA TYR A 638 -14.95 5.14 -25.24
C TYR A 638 -13.73 5.87 -24.69
N SER A 639 -13.34 6.95 -25.37
CA SER A 639 -12.30 7.89 -24.94
C SER A 639 -12.90 8.96 -24.01
N ILE A 640 -12.23 9.20 -22.89
CA ILE A 640 -12.66 10.14 -21.84
C ILE A 640 -11.46 10.94 -21.35
N THR A 641 -11.61 12.27 -21.29
CA THR A 641 -10.67 13.17 -20.60
C THR A 641 -11.17 13.47 -19.19
N TYR A 642 -10.34 13.20 -18.18
CA TYR A 642 -10.64 13.60 -16.79
C TYR A 642 -10.82 15.12 -16.69
N GLY A 643 -11.69 15.57 -15.78
CA GLY A 643 -12.09 16.98 -15.69
C GLY A 643 -13.16 17.42 -16.71
N GLY A 644 -13.50 16.59 -17.69
CA GLY A 644 -14.61 16.83 -18.62
C GLY A 644 -14.25 17.67 -19.86
N GLY A 645 -12.95 17.82 -20.15
CA GLY A 645 -12.39 18.42 -21.36
C GLY A 645 -10.87 18.52 -21.29
N ILE A 646 -10.28 19.23 -22.27
CA ILE A 646 -8.83 19.46 -22.44
C ILE A 646 -8.49 20.88 -21.96
N VAL A 647 -7.47 21.03 -21.12
CA VAL A 647 -7.03 22.33 -20.55
C VAL A 647 -5.74 22.84 -21.18
N SER A 648 -5.43 24.12 -20.94
CA SER A 648 -4.31 24.84 -21.58
C SER A 648 -2.96 24.13 -21.44
N GLY A 649 -2.41 23.67 -22.56
CA GLY A 649 -1.08 23.04 -22.62
C GLY A 649 -1.06 21.53 -22.38
N ASP A 650 -2.23 20.87 -22.26
CA ASP A 650 -2.33 19.41 -22.31
C ASP A 650 -1.72 18.87 -23.63
N SER A 651 -1.05 17.73 -23.56
CA SER A 651 -0.57 16.96 -24.72
C SER A 651 -1.01 15.50 -24.59
N ILE A 652 -1.84 15.05 -25.53
CA ILE A 652 -2.46 13.71 -25.51
C ILE A 652 -2.08 12.96 -26.79
N SER A 653 -1.28 11.90 -26.69
CA SER A 653 -0.93 11.02 -27.81
C SER A 653 -1.62 9.66 -27.66
N CYS A 654 -2.28 9.16 -28.71
CA CYS A 654 -3.05 7.92 -28.70
C CYS A 654 -2.62 6.98 -29.83
N GLU A 655 -2.19 5.75 -29.49
CA GLU A 655 -1.93 4.68 -30.46
C GLU A 655 -3.09 3.69 -30.55
N PHE A 656 -3.53 3.38 -31.77
CA PHE A 656 -4.48 2.31 -32.07
C PHE A 656 -3.86 1.31 -33.04
N THR A 657 -4.04 0.02 -32.79
CA THR A 657 -3.65 -1.05 -33.72
C THR A 657 -4.80 -2.04 -33.83
N ILE A 658 -5.43 -2.07 -35.00
CA ILE A 658 -6.56 -2.94 -35.32
C ILE A 658 -6.02 -4.03 -36.25
N GLY A 659 -5.70 -5.20 -35.68
CA GLY A 659 -5.19 -6.36 -36.42
C GLY A 659 -6.20 -6.92 -37.43
N ASP A 660 -5.78 -7.88 -38.24
CA ASP A 660 -6.51 -8.33 -39.43
C ASP A 660 -7.90 -8.92 -39.10
N GLY A 661 -8.87 -8.63 -39.97
CA GLY A 661 -10.27 -9.03 -39.86
C GLY A 661 -11.06 -8.40 -38.70
N CYS A 662 -10.45 -7.55 -37.86
CA CYS A 662 -11.09 -6.96 -36.67
C CYS A 662 -12.04 -5.80 -36.99
N THR A 663 -13.09 -5.64 -36.18
CA THR A 663 -13.94 -4.45 -36.14
C THR A 663 -13.76 -3.71 -34.81
N ALA A 664 -13.52 -2.41 -34.86
CA ALA A 664 -13.44 -1.54 -33.68
C ALA A 664 -14.14 -0.20 -33.89
N VAL A 665 -14.74 0.31 -32.82
CA VAL A 665 -15.36 1.65 -32.77
C VAL A 665 -14.64 2.49 -31.73
N LEU A 666 -14.20 3.68 -32.10
CA LEU A 666 -13.66 4.70 -31.21
C LEU A 666 -14.63 5.88 -31.16
N THR A 667 -15.13 6.19 -29.97
CA THR A 667 -16.05 7.31 -29.73
C THR A 667 -15.67 8.03 -28.42
N THR A 668 -16.35 9.10 -28.08
CA THR A 668 -16.20 9.82 -26.81
C THR A 668 -17.45 9.65 -25.94
N GLN A 669 -17.36 9.96 -24.65
CA GLN A 669 -18.54 9.95 -23.76
C GLN A 669 -19.41 11.22 -23.90
N SER A 670 -18.81 12.32 -24.36
CA SER A 670 -19.46 13.59 -24.64
C SER A 670 -18.55 14.44 -25.53
N SER A 671 -18.98 15.67 -25.88
CA SER A 671 -18.16 16.64 -26.62
C SER A 671 -16.79 16.88 -26.00
N THR A 672 -15.75 16.89 -26.84
CA THR A 672 -14.38 17.24 -26.45
C THR A 672 -14.29 18.76 -26.23
N LYS A 673 -14.65 19.19 -25.03
CA LYS A 673 -14.56 20.60 -24.61
C LYS A 673 -13.08 20.99 -24.50
N VAL A 674 -12.69 22.09 -25.12
CA VAL A 674 -11.33 22.64 -24.95
C VAL A 674 -11.44 23.99 -24.27
N TYR A 675 -10.82 24.09 -23.09
CA TYR A 675 -10.90 25.26 -22.23
C TYR A 675 -9.99 26.41 -22.70
N LYS A 676 -10.10 27.56 -22.04
CA LYS A 676 -9.34 28.78 -22.36
C LYS A 676 -7.83 28.54 -22.29
N ALA A 677 -7.06 29.10 -23.22
CA ALA A 677 -5.60 29.06 -23.18
C ALA A 677 -5.02 30.03 -22.14
N ILE A 678 -3.83 29.72 -21.64
CA ILE A 678 -3.03 30.58 -20.76
C ILE A 678 -1.83 31.11 -21.56
N GLY A 679 -1.92 32.38 -21.97
CA GLY A 679 -0.94 33.00 -22.87
C GLY A 679 -0.93 32.32 -24.24
N SER A 680 0.27 32.11 -24.80
CA SER A 680 0.45 31.51 -26.13
C SER A 680 0.28 29.98 -26.18
N LYS A 681 0.12 29.31 -25.02
CA LYS A 681 0.11 27.84 -24.90
C LYS A 681 -1.06 27.24 -25.68
N CYS A 682 -0.75 26.28 -26.55
CA CYS A 682 -1.72 25.48 -27.28
C CYS A 682 -1.84 24.11 -26.61
N SER A 683 -3.05 23.58 -26.48
CA SER A 683 -3.26 22.17 -26.14
C SER A 683 -3.24 21.33 -27.40
N GLU A 684 -2.74 20.10 -27.33
CA GLU A 684 -2.54 19.22 -28.48
C GLU A 684 -3.06 17.79 -28.27
N GLN A 685 -3.68 17.23 -29.32
CA GLN A 685 -4.08 15.81 -29.36
C GLN A 685 -3.60 15.13 -30.66
N THR A 686 -2.79 14.09 -30.54
CA THR A 686 -2.35 13.25 -31.65
C THR A 686 -2.97 11.86 -31.57
N LEU A 687 -3.42 11.34 -32.71
CA LEU A 687 -3.91 9.98 -32.87
C LEU A 687 -3.15 9.30 -34.00
N GLU A 688 -2.54 8.16 -33.72
CA GLU A 688 -1.88 7.26 -34.68
C GLU A 688 -2.66 5.94 -34.72
N ALA A 689 -3.18 5.56 -35.88
CA ALA A 689 -3.95 4.32 -36.06
C ALA A 689 -3.35 3.46 -37.17
N ARG A 690 -3.06 2.19 -36.87
CA ARG A 690 -2.74 1.14 -37.86
C ARG A 690 -3.95 0.22 -38.00
N ILE A 691 -4.38 -0.05 -39.23
CA ILE A 691 -5.55 -0.88 -39.54
C ILE A 691 -5.12 -1.95 -40.53
N GLY A 692 -5.29 -3.22 -40.17
CA GLY A 692 -4.88 -4.40 -40.93
C GLY A 692 -5.82 -4.79 -42.07
N SER A 693 -5.57 -5.98 -42.63
CA SER A 693 -6.29 -6.53 -43.78
C SER A 693 -7.73 -6.89 -43.43
N GLU A 694 -8.65 -6.55 -44.33
CA GLU A 694 -10.12 -6.62 -44.18
C GLU A 694 -10.71 -5.87 -42.96
N SER A 695 -9.90 -5.25 -42.10
CA SER A 695 -10.35 -4.68 -40.83
C SER A 695 -11.20 -3.42 -41.01
N LEU A 696 -11.98 -3.07 -39.99
CA LEU A 696 -12.84 -1.88 -39.95
C LEU A 696 -12.60 -1.09 -38.66
N LEU A 697 -12.10 0.14 -38.78
CA LEU A 697 -12.12 1.14 -37.71
C LEU A 697 -13.21 2.18 -37.98
N VAL A 698 -14.01 2.48 -36.95
CA VAL A 698 -15.04 3.52 -36.98
C VAL A 698 -14.74 4.56 -35.91
N VAL A 699 -14.24 5.72 -36.30
CA VAL A 699 -13.96 6.87 -35.41
C VAL A 699 -15.14 7.83 -35.48
N ILE A 700 -15.98 7.84 -34.45
CA ILE A 700 -17.24 8.59 -34.35
C ILE A 700 -17.33 9.36 -33.01
N PRO A 701 -16.51 10.40 -32.79
CA PRO A 701 -16.56 11.22 -31.57
C PRO A 701 -17.76 12.18 -31.59
N ASP A 702 -18.13 12.68 -30.42
CA ASP A 702 -18.88 13.94 -30.26
C ASP A 702 -17.98 15.14 -30.62
N PRO A 703 -18.55 16.34 -30.90
CA PRO A 703 -17.77 17.41 -31.51
C PRO A 703 -16.76 18.04 -30.55
N VAL A 704 -15.65 18.50 -31.11
CA VAL A 704 -14.75 19.42 -30.42
C VAL A 704 -15.49 20.73 -30.14
N THR A 705 -15.38 21.24 -28.92
CA THR A 705 -16.07 22.46 -28.48
C THR A 705 -15.07 23.39 -27.82
N CYS A 706 -14.38 24.20 -28.63
CA CYS A 706 -13.40 25.18 -28.16
C CYS A 706 -14.11 26.38 -27.53
N PHE A 707 -13.79 26.68 -26.26
CA PHE A 707 -14.35 27.82 -25.54
C PHE A 707 -13.68 29.13 -25.97
N SER A 708 -14.24 30.28 -25.58
CA SER A 708 -13.62 31.60 -25.77
C SER A 708 -12.15 31.61 -25.33
N THR A 709 -11.27 32.18 -26.16
CA THR A 709 -9.80 32.18 -26.05
C THR A 709 -9.09 30.82 -25.93
N ALA A 710 -9.72 29.70 -26.36
CA ALA A 710 -9.02 28.43 -26.49
C ALA A 710 -7.96 28.46 -27.63
N ARG A 711 -6.92 27.62 -27.48
CA ARG A 711 -5.88 27.36 -28.49
C ARG A 711 -5.69 25.85 -28.58
N TYR A 712 -6.12 25.24 -29.69
CA TYR A 712 -6.16 23.79 -29.86
C TYR A 712 -5.57 23.30 -31.19
N TYR A 713 -4.84 22.20 -31.11
CA TYR A 713 -4.26 21.50 -32.26
C TYR A 713 -4.62 20.01 -32.17
N GLN A 714 -5.12 19.42 -33.25
CA GLN A 714 -5.25 17.97 -33.35
C GLN A 714 -4.68 17.43 -34.66
N LYS A 715 -4.09 16.24 -34.59
CA LYS A 715 -3.49 15.53 -35.72
C LYS A 715 -3.87 14.05 -35.68
N GLN A 716 -4.61 13.59 -36.67
CA GLN A 716 -5.05 12.20 -36.79
C GLN A 716 -4.40 11.57 -38.01
N ASN A 717 -3.64 10.49 -37.80
CA ASN A 717 -2.88 9.79 -38.85
C ASN A 717 -3.32 8.33 -38.90
N PHE A 718 -3.83 7.91 -40.05
CA PHE A 718 -4.33 6.56 -40.30
C PHE A 718 -3.44 5.86 -41.32
N ARG A 719 -2.92 4.69 -40.98
CA ARG A 719 -2.16 3.80 -41.87
C ARG A 719 -3.03 2.59 -42.20
N LEU A 720 -3.33 2.40 -43.48
CA LEU A 720 -4.24 1.40 -44.03
C LEU A 720 -3.49 0.42 -44.93
N VAL A 721 -3.92 -0.84 -44.95
CA VAL A 721 -3.61 -1.77 -46.04
C VAL A 721 -4.67 -1.66 -47.15
N SER A 722 -4.44 -2.28 -48.31
CA SER A 722 -5.22 -1.98 -49.52
C SER A 722 -6.72 -2.34 -49.48
N ASP A 723 -7.15 -3.20 -48.55
CA ASP A 723 -8.54 -3.65 -48.33
C ASP A 723 -9.11 -3.22 -46.95
N SER A 724 -8.35 -2.45 -46.17
CA SER A 724 -8.80 -1.88 -44.90
C SER A 724 -10.00 -0.94 -45.07
N ASN A 725 -10.76 -0.78 -43.98
CA ASN A 725 -11.98 -0.01 -43.96
C ASN A 725 -11.93 1.03 -42.84
N LEU A 726 -12.28 2.27 -43.16
CA LEU A 726 -12.22 3.41 -42.25
C LEU A 726 -13.49 4.25 -42.38
N VAL A 727 -14.15 4.46 -41.24
CA VAL A 727 -15.08 5.57 -41.04
C VAL A 727 -14.40 6.57 -40.11
N LEU A 728 -14.39 7.85 -40.46
CA LEU A 728 -13.89 8.92 -39.60
C LEU A 728 -14.86 10.10 -39.64
N VAL A 729 -15.30 10.55 -38.47
CA VAL A 729 -15.97 11.84 -38.27
C VAL A 729 -15.01 12.77 -37.51
N ASP A 730 -14.72 13.93 -38.07
CA ASP A 730 -14.03 15.04 -37.38
C ASP A 730 -14.92 16.28 -37.47
N TRP A 731 -15.25 16.89 -36.33
CA TRP A 731 -16.19 18.02 -36.29
C TRP A 731 -16.03 18.92 -35.06
N ILE A 732 -16.35 20.20 -35.26
CA ILE A 732 -16.19 21.27 -34.27
C ILE A 732 -17.44 22.16 -34.22
N THR A 733 -17.82 22.59 -33.01
CA THR A 733 -18.84 23.62 -32.77
C THR A 733 -18.23 25.01 -32.61
N SER A 734 -19.07 26.05 -32.69
CA SER A 734 -18.66 27.43 -32.43
C SER A 734 -18.26 27.73 -30.97
N GLY A 735 -18.24 26.73 -30.07
CA GLY A 735 -18.02 26.91 -28.64
C GLY A 735 -19.33 26.92 -27.85
N ARG A 736 -19.33 27.57 -26.68
CA ARG A 736 -20.49 27.60 -25.76
C ARG A 736 -21.56 28.57 -26.24
N HIS A 737 -22.26 28.21 -27.31
CA HIS A 737 -23.28 29.05 -27.96
C HIS A 737 -24.29 29.66 -26.97
N ALA A 738 -24.84 28.85 -26.06
CA ALA A 738 -25.83 29.30 -25.07
C ALA A 738 -25.30 30.36 -24.08
N ASN A 739 -23.97 30.48 -23.95
CA ASN A 739 -23.29 31.51 -23.15
C ASN A 739 -22.78 32.69 -24.02
N GLY A 740 -23.22 32.78 -25.28
CA GLY A 740 -22.78 33.80 -26.24
C GLY A 740 -21.42 33.53 -26.90
N GLU A 741 -20.72 32.43 -26.55
CA GLU A 741 -19.43 32.10 -27.17
C GLU A 741 -19.66 31.50 -28.57
N LYS A 742 -19.49 32.33 -29.61
CA LYS A 742 -19.60 31.96 -31.03
C LYS A 742 -18.28 32.26 -31.76
N TRP A 743 -17.49 31.22 -32.01
CA TRP A 743 -16.20 31.27 -32.71
C TRP A 743 -15.16 32.22 -32.07
N ASP A 744 -15.20 32.39 -30.75
CA ASP A 744 -14.32 33.30 -29.99
C ASP A 744 -13.05 32.62 -29.43
N PHE A 745 -12.72 31.41 -29.88
CA PHE A 745 -11.39 30.84 -29.64
C PHE A 745 -10.32 31.58 -30.47
N GLU A 746 -9.06 31.51 -30.06
CA GLU A 746 -7.96 32.17 -30.79
C GLU A 746 -7.48 31.33 -31.96
N PHE A 747 -7.37 30.02 -31.75
CA PHE A 747 -6.74 29.08 -32.67
C PHE A 747 -7.37 27.69 -32.54
N TYR A 748 -7.83 27.15 -33.65
CA TYR A 748 -8.14 25.74 -33.85
C TYR A 748 -7.46 25.26 -35.12
N LYS A 749 -6.75 24.14 -35.04
CA LYS A 749 -6.23 23.44 -36.22
C LYS A 749 -6.44 21.94 -36.11
N SER A 750 -7.17 21.37 -37.06
CA SER A 750 -7.25 19.92 -37.27
C SER A 750 -6.43 19.52 -38.49
N ILE A 751 -5.77 18.37 -38.43
CA ILE A 751 -5.10 17.70 -39.55
C ILE A 751 -5.55 16.24 -39.58
N ASN A 752 -6.10 15.80 -40.72
CA ASN A 752 -6.50 14.41 -40.93
C ASN A 752 -5.71 13.82 -42.10
N ASN A 753 -4.84 12.86 -41.83
CA ASN A 753 -4.00 12.20 -42.83
C ASN A 753 -4.33 10.71 -42.90
N VAL A 754 -4.51 10.21 -44.12
CA VAL A 754 -4.71 8.79 -44.42
C VAL A 754 -3.63 8.35 -45.41
N TYR A 755 -2.90 7.29 -45.05
CA TYR A 755 -1.79 6.72 -45.79
C TYR A 755 -2.05 5.24 -46.09
N LEU A 756 -1.49 4.75 -47.19
CA LEU A 756 -1.31 3.31 -47.44
C LEU A 756 0.05 2.84 -46.87
N GLU A 757 0.27 1.53 -46.78
CA GLU A 757 1.45 0.91 -46.14
C GLU A 757 2.82 1.49 -46.58
N ASP A 758 2.99 1.85 -47.85
CA ASP A 758 4.21 2.49 -48.40
C ASP A 758 4.42 3.95 -47.93
N ASP A 759 3.78 4.37 -46.82
CA ASP A 759 3.60 5.77 -46.38
C ASP A 759 3.04 6.71 -47.47
N LYS A 760 2.39 6.13 -48.49
CA LYS A 760 1.82 6.86 -49.63
C LYS A 760 0.54 7.59 -49.22
N PRO A 761 0.47 8.93 -49.35
CA PRO A 761 -0.72 9.68 -48.98
C PRO A 761 -1.91 9.34 -49.89
N LEU A 762 -3.04 9.02 -49.26
CA LEU A 762 -4.31 8.70 -49.90
C LEU A 762 -5.33 9.84 -49.75
N PHE A 763 -5.32 10.50 -48.58
CA PHE A 763 -6.13 11.67 -48.26
C PHE A 763 -5.39 12.52 -47.23
N LEU A 764 -5.30 13.83 -47.47
CA LEU A 764 -4.69 14.80 -46.54
C LEU A 764 -5.64 15.99 -46.43
N ASP A 765 -6.09 16.30 -45.23
CA ASP A 765 -6.97 17.43 -44.92
C ASP A 765 -6.38 18.29 -43.78
N THR A 766 -6.66 19.59 -43.81
CA THR A 766 -6.30 20.51 -42.73
C THR A 766 -7.34 21.62 -42.63
N VAL A 767 -8.00 21.71 -41.49
CA VAL A 767 -8.87 22.83 -41.13
C VAL A 767 -8.09 23.77 -40.21
N LEU A 768 -8.00 25.06 -40.56
CA LEU A 768 -7.35 26.09 -39.75
C LEU A 768 -8.31 27.28 -39.52
N LEU A 769 -8.71 27.45 -38.27
CA LEU A 769 -9.56 28.54 -37.80
C LEU A 769 -8.77 29.35 -36.77
N GLU A 770 -8.09 30.38 -37.24
CA GLU A 770 -7.31 31.32 -36.41
C GLU A 770 -7.91 32.74 -36.47
N LYS A 771 -7.79 33.49 -35.37
CA LYS A 771 -8.22 34.91 -35.28
C LYS A 771 -7.22 35.78 -36.07
N ARG A 772 -7.70 36.51 -37.10
CA ARG A 772 -6.88 37.38 -37.96
C ARG A 772 -7.32 38.84 -37.85
N ASN A 773 -6.41 39.78 -38.11
CA ASN A 773 -6.64 41.22 -37.96
C ASN A 773 -7.66 41.85 -38.93
N ILE A 774 -8.12 41.11 -39.95
CA ILE A 774 -8.96 41.64 -41.04
C ILE A 774 -10.43 41.19 -40.90
N GLN A 775 -10.66 39.96 -40.46
CA GLN A 775 -11.98 39.37 -40.22
C GLN A 775 -11.88 38.33 -39.10
N SER A 776 -12.88 38.29 -38.24
CA SER A 776 -13.03 37.28 -37.19
C SER A 776 -13.27 35.87 -37.77
N ILE A 777 -13.32 34.87 -36.89
CA ILE A 777 -13.76 33.52 -37.27
C ILE A 777 -15.30 33.54 -37.49
N ALA A 778 -16.06 34.19 -36.60
CA ALA A 778 -17.52 34.27 -36.68
C ALA A 778 -18.03 34.85 -38.02
N GLU A 779 -17.44 35.96 -38.49
CA GLU A 779 -17.81 36.57 -39.77
C GLU A 779 -17.54 35.64 -40.96
N ARG A 780 -16.40 34.93 -40.96
CA ARG A 780 -16.08 33.95 -42.01
C ARG A 780 -17.00 32.72 -41.97
N MET A 781 -17.51 32.36 -40.81
CA MET A 781 -18.45 31.24 -40.64
C MET A 781 -19.92 31.61 -40.92
N GLN A 782 -20.25 32.89 -41.17
CA GLN A 782 -21.60 33.34 -41.61
C GLN A 782 -22.74 32.73 -40.77
N ASP A 783 -22.61 32.79 -39.44
CA ASP A 783 -23.54 32.21 -38.47
C ASP A 783 -23.80 30.69 -38.60
N TYR A 784 -22.97 29.91 -39.30
CA TYR A 784 -22.92 28.47 -39.05
C TYR A 784 -22.31 28.22 -37.67
N HIS A 785 -22.77 27.20 -36.95
CA HIS A 785 -22.37 26.91 -35.56
C HIS A 785 -21.78 25.51 -35.38
N ALA A 786 -21.83 24.67 -36.41
CA ALA A 786 -21.06 23.43 -36.50
C ALA A 786 -20.50 23.26 -37.92
N ILE A 787 -19.29 22.71 -38.02
CA ILE A 787 -18.76 22.12 -39.27
C ILE A 787 -18.24 20.71 -39.00
N ALA A 788 -18.45 19.81 -39.97
CA ALA A 788 -18.05 18.43 -39.87
C ALA A 788 -17.46 17.91 -41.18
N MET A 789 -16.55 16.95 -41.06
CA MET A 789 -16.08 16.10 -42.14
C MET A 789 -16.40 14.65 -41.79
N VAL A 790 -16.91 13.88 -42.76
CA VAL A 790 -17.07 12.43 -42.68
C VAL A 790 -16.28 11.79 -43.80
N ILE A 791 -15.43 10.81 -43.48
CA ILE A 791 -14.73 9.96 -44.44
C ILE A 791 -15.34 8.56 -44.37
N LEU A 792 -15.64 7.99 -45.54
CA LEU A 792 -16.00 6.58 -45.73
C LEU A 792 -15.01 5.97 -46.72
N PHE A 793 -14.17 5.02 -46.30
CA PHE A 793 -13.20 4.33 -47.15
C PHE A 793 -13.23 2.81 -46.97
N GLY A 794 -13.03 2.07 -48.06
CA GLY A 794 -12.80 0.62 -48.05
C GLY A 794 -13.91 -0.23 -48.66
N PRO A 795 -13.61 -1.51 -49.01
CA PRO A 795 -14.54 -2.40 -49.71
C PRO A 795 -15.85 -2.68 -48.96
N LYS A 796 -15.80 -2.85 -47.62
CA LYS A 796 -17.00 -3.13 -46.78
C LYS A 796 -17.98 -1.96 -46.73
N LEU A 797 -17.53 -0.74 -47.08
CA LEU A 797 -18.35 0.48 -47.06
C LEU A 797 -18.93 0.86 -48.43
N ARG A 798 -18.70 0.08 -49.49
CA ARG A 798 -19.07 0.47 -50.87
C ARG A 798 -20.55 0.79 -51.08
N GLU A 799 -21.48 0.10 -50.41
CA GLU A 799 -22.91 0.39 -50.57
C GLU A 799 -23.31 1.64 -49.79
N LEU A 800 -22.80 1.80 -48.57
CA LEU A 800 -22.98 3.00 -47.75
C LEU A 800 -22.43 4.25 -48.48
N GLN A 801 -21.26 4.14 -49.12
CA GLN A 801 -20.70 5.19 -49.97
C GLN A 801 -21.67 5.64 -51.07
N LYS A 802 -22.35 4.73 -51.77
CA LYS A 802 -23.35 5.08 -52.81
C LYS A 802 -24.57 5.75 -52.20
N GLN A 803 -25.11 5.14 -51.13
CA GLN A 803 -26.30 5.63 -50.43
C GLN A 803 -26.10 7.06 -49.94
N VAL A 804 -24.97 7.35 -49.28
CA VAL A 804 -24.65 8.68 -48.77
C VAL A 804 -24.38 9.69 -49.89
N GLN A 805 -23.75 9.29 -51.00
CA GLN A 805 -23.59 10.16 -52.18
C GLN A 805 -24.94 10.59 -52.76
N GLU A 806 -25.86 9.63 -52.98
CA GLU A 806 -27.18 9.91 -53.56
C GLU A 806 -28.08 10.69 -52.59
N ASN A 807 -28.03 10.37 -51.29
CA ASN A 807 -28.73 11.12 -50.24
C ASN A 807 -28.27 12.59 -50.16
N VAL A 808 -26.96 12.85 -50.13
CA VAL A 808 -26.43 14.24 -50.10
C VAL A 808 -26.78 14.98 -51.38
N LYS A 809 -26.65 14.32 -52.54
CA LYS A 809 -27.03 14.88 -53.84
C LYS A 809 -28.50 15.32 -53.88
N ASN A 810 -29.42 14.48 -53.40
CA ASN A 810 -30.85 14.79 -53.43
C ASN A 810 -31.24 15.85 -52.39
N MET A 811 -30.71 15.76 -51.17
CA MET A 811 -30.90 16.78 -50.13
C MET A 811 -30.39 18.17 -50.56
N MET A 812 -29.24 18.25 -51.23
CA MET A 812 -28.73 19.52 -51.78
C MET A 812 -29.54 19.99 -53.00
N ALA A 813 -30.04 19.08 -53.83
CA ALA A 813 -30.90 19.44 -54.96
C ALA A 813 -32.21 20.09 -54.48
N GLU A 814 -32.80 19.59 -53.38
CA GLU A 814 -33.99 20.17 -52.76
C GLU A 814 -33.68 21.53 -52.10
N GLN A 815 -32.68 21.57 -51.21
CA GLN A 815 -32.36 22.78 -50.42
C GLN A 815 -31.87 23.95 -51.27
N LEU A 816 -31.16 23.70 -52.38
CA LEU A 816 -30.61 24.76 -53.24
C LEU A 816 -31.55 25.20 -54.38
N GLN A 817 -32.68 24.52 -54.62
CA GLN A 817 -33.67 24.93 -55.64
C GLN A 817 -34.65 26.02 -55.16
N ILE A 818 -34.68 26.34 -53.87
CA ILE A 818 -35.62 27.32 -53.28
C ILE A 818 -35.16 28.77 -53.59
N SER A 819 -35.31 29.21 -54.85
CA SER A 819 -35.20 30.64 -55.24
C SER A 819 -35.90 31.06 -56.54
N TYR A 820 -36.47 30.15 -57.35
CA TYR A 820 -37.16 30.51 -58.61
C TYR A 820 -38.50 29.76 -58.79
N GLY A 821 -39.49 30.02 -57.92
CA GLY A 821 -40.68 29.13 -57.85
C GLY A 821 -42.05 29.66 -57.43
N SER A 822 -42.26 30.94 -57.08
CA SER A 822 -43.64 31.46 -56.86
C SER A 822 -43.78 32.98 -56.90
N ARG A 823 -44.36 33.50 -57.99
CA ARG A 823 -45.05 34.80 -57.99
C ARG A 823 -46.55 34.58 -57.85
N ARG A 824 -47.12 34.98 -56.71
CA ARG A 824 -48.55 35.35 -56.60
C ARG A 824 -48.63 36.74 -55.96
N HIS A 825 -49.56 37.57 -56.42
CA HIS A 825 -49.63 38.97 -56.01
C HIS A 825 -49.99 39.12 -54.52
N ASN A 826 -49.21 39.92 -53.81
CA ASN A 826 -49.72 40.73 -52.70
C ASN A 826 -48.94 42.06 -52.69
N PRO A 827 -49.58 43.21 -53.00
CA PRO A 827 -48.88 44.46 -53.30
C PRO A 827 -48.55 45.30 -52.06
N ASP A 828 -48.20 44.68 -50.92
CA ASP A 828 -47.83 45.44 -49.71
C ASP A 828 -46.76 44.74 -48.85
N SER A 829 -45.50 44.84 -49.27
CA SER A 829 -44.33 44.85 -48.37
C SER A 829 -43.05 45.21 -49.15
N ARG A 830 -42.14 45.99 -48.52
CA ARG A 830 -40.76 46.18 -49.00
C ARG A 830 -39.88 44.98 -48.57
N ALA A 831 -40.24 43.79 -49.01
CA ALA A 831 -39.45 42.59 -48.78
C ALA A 831 -38.12 42.67 -49.55
N ARG A 832 -37.01 42.31 -48.89
CA ARG A 832 -35.68 42.25 -49.54
C ARG A 832 -35.61 41.00 -50.43
N ASN A 833 -35.29 41.17 -51.70
CA ASN A 833 -34.75 40.05 -52.50
C ASN A 833 -33.41 39.64 -51.89
N GLY A 834 -33.36 38.49 -51.24
CA GLY A 834 -32.14 37.92 -50.68
C GLY A 834 -32.29 36.41 -50.59
N PHE A 835 -31.25 35.69 -51.03
CA PHE A 835 -31.14 34.25 -50.78
C PHE A 835 -31.16 34.04 -49.26
N MET A 836 -32.13 33.26 -48.77
CA MET A 836 -32.07 32.79 -47.39
C MET A 836 -30.90 31.81 -47.27
N LYS A 837 -30.00 32.07 -46.32
CA LYS A 837 -28.92 31.17 -45.96
C LYS A 837 -29.53 29.82 -45.52
N PRO A 838 -29.11 28.67 -46.07
CA PRO A 838 -29.56 27.36 -45.58
C PRO A 838 -29.17 27.13 -44.12
N GLU A 839 -30.03 26.45 -43.37
CA GLU A 839 -29.77 25.99 -41.99
C GLU A 839 -28.70 24.88 -41.96
N PHE A 840 -28.60 24.14 -43.07
CA PHE A 840 -27.67 23.04 -43.30
C PHE A 840 -27.18 23.07 -44.76
N ILE A 841 -25.88 22.77 -44.97
CA ILE A 841 -25.28 22.49 -46.28
C ILE A 841 -24.37 21.27 -46.14
N ALA A 842 -24.42 20.36 -47.11
CA ALA A 842 -23.41 19.31 -47.27
C ALA A 842 -22.84 19.29 -48.68
N SER A 843 -21.61 18.79 -48.84
CA SER A 843 -21.04 18.40 -50.13
C SER A 843 -20.42 17.01 -50.01
N CYS A 844 -20.43 16.24 -51.09
CA CYS A 844 -19.97 14.85 -51.12
C CYS A 844 -19.08 14.62 -52.35
N SER A 845 -17.88 14.10 -52.14
CA SER A 845 -16.84 13.95 -53.18
C SER A 845 -16.10 12.63 -53.02
N THR A 846 -15.84 11.94 -54.14
CA THR A 846 -14.99 10.74 -54.18
C THR A 846 -13.51 11.10 -54.11
N PHE A 847 -12.69 10.23 -53.50
CA PHE A 847 -11.22 10.36 -53.48
C PHE A 847 -10.51 8.99 -53.58
N GLY A 848 -9.19 9.06 -53.81
CA GLY A 848 -8.33 7.88 -53.96
C GLY A 848 -8.47 7.17 -55.30
N PRO A 849 -7.64 6.13 -55.56
CA PRO A 849 -7.74 5.33 -56.77
C PRO A 849 -9.14 4.73 -56.91
N GLU A 850 -9.72 4.77 -58.12
CA GLU A 850 -11.03 4.17 -58.43
C GLU A 850 -12.17 4.67 -57.50
N GLY A 851 -12.03 5.90 -56.97
CA GLY A 851 -12.98 6.48 -56.02
C GLY A 851 -13.20 5.61 -54.77
N LYS A 852 -12.16 4.91 -54.27
CA LYS A 852 -12.24 3.99 -53.12
C LYS A 852 -12.64 4.67 -51.81
N GLY A 853 -12.49 5.98 -51.71
CA GLY A 853 -12.99 6.80 -50.60
C GLY A 853 -14.08 7.78 -51.02
N VAL A 854 -14.91 8.18 -50.06
CA VAL A 854 -15.85 9.30 -50.15
C VAL A 854 -15.61 10.22 -48.96
N VAL A 855 -15.51 11.52 -49.20
CA VAL A 855 -15.53 12.55 -48.16
C VAL A 855 -16.83 13.36 -48.27
N ILE A 856 -17.48 13.56 -47.14
CA ILE A 856 -18.60 14.48 -46.96
C ILE A 856 -18.10 15.66 -46.11
N ARG A 857 -18.42 16.89 -46.50
CA ARG A 857 -18.22 18.08 -45.66
C ARG A 857 -19.56 18.74 -45.38
N ILE A 858 -19.76 19.21 -44.15
CA ILE A 858 -21.02 19.72 -43.63
C ILE A 858 -20.78 21.07 -42.96
N ALA A 859 -21.71 22.01 -43.14
CA ALA A 859 -21.87 23.19 -42.31
C ALA A 859 -23.34 23.31 -41.88
N SER A 860 -23.58 23.64 -40.60
CA SER A 860 -24.94 23.82 -40.09
C SER A 860 -24.99 24.89 -39.01
N ASP A 861 -26.12 25.58 -38.89
CA ASP A 861 -26.38 26.61 -37.87
C ASP A 861 -26.59 26.05 -36.45
N SER A 862 -26.62 24.73 -36.31
CA SER A 862 -26.89 24.04 -35.07
C SER A 862 -26.27 22.63 -35.07
N THR A 863 -26.11 22.02 -33.90
CA THR A 863 -25.53 20.67 -33.79
C THR A 863 -26.53 19.57 -34.11
N GLU A 864 -27.82 19.82 -33.90
CA GLU A 864 -28.88 18.82 -34.05
C GLU A 864 -29.06 18.32 -35.51
N PRO A 865 -29.09 19.17 -36.55
CA PRO A 865 -29.09 18.71 -37.94
C PRO A 865 -27.86 17.86 -38.29
N VAL A 866 -26.70 18.15 -37.70
CA VAL A 866 -25.47 17.35 -37.91
C VAL A 866 -25.58 15.99 -37.20
N TYR A 867 -26.06 15.93 -35.96
CA TYR A 867 -26.35 14.65 -35.29
C TYR A 867 -27.39 13.81 -36.05
N ASN A 868 -28.47 14.44 -36.53
CA ASN A 868 -29.51 13.77 -37.32
C ASN A 868 -28.96 13.25 -38.65
N PHE A 869 -28.13 14.03 -39.35
CA PHE A 869 -27.42 13.59 -40.55
C PHE A 869 -26.48 12.42 -40.25
N LEU A 870 -25.63 12.52 -39.22
CA LEU A 870 -24.69 11.45 -38.85
C LEU A 870 -25.41 10.15 -38.48
N ARG A 871 -26.48 10.23 -37.66
CA ARG A 871 -27.35 9.10 -37.30
C ARG A 871 -27.99 8.46 -38.54
N GLN A 872 -28.58 9.25 -39.44
CA GLN A 872 -29.25 8.75 -40.64
C GLN A 872 -28.26 8.13 -41.64
N GLN A 873 -27.14 8.82 -41.91
CA GLN A 873 -26.20 8.43 -42.97
C GLN A 873 -25.19 7.37 -42.53
N LEU A 874 -24.97 7.19 -41.22
CA LEU A 874 -24.13 6.12 -40.68
C LEU A 874 -24.92 4.95 -40.08
N GLY A 875 -26.26 5.04 -40.00
CA GLY A 875 -27.13 3.97 -39.48
C GLY A 875 -26.98 2.64 -40.23
N GLY A 876 -26.60 2.67 -41.51
CA GLY A 876 -26.25 1.47 -42.28
C GLY A 876 -25.04 0.66 -41.75
N LEU A 877 -24.31 1.17 -40.75
CA LEU A 877 -23.27 0.45 -40.02
C LEU A 877 -23.82 -0.41 -38.87
N GLU A 878 -25.08 -0.26 -38.46
CA GLU A 878 -25.67 -1.02 -37.34
C GLU A 878 -25.50 -2.56 -37.47
N PRO A 879 -25.66 -3.20 -38.65
CA PRO A 879 -25.42 -4.64 -38.79
C PRO A 879 -23.96 -5.07 -38.54
N LEU A 880 -22.99 -4.15 -38.65
CA LEU A 880 -21.56 -4.39 -38.40
C LEU A 880 -21.16 -4.07 -36.96
N LEU A 881 -21.79 -3.05 -36.35
CA LEU A 881 -21.41 -2.51 -35.05
C LEU A 881 -22.33 -2.95 -33.90
N GLY A 882 -23.48 -3.55 -34.21
CA GLY A 882 -24.50 -4.01 -33.27
C GLY A 882 -25.39 -2.90 -32.70
N GLN A 883 -25.04 -1.63 -32.89
CA GLN A 883 -25.82 -0.45 -32.55
C GLN A 883 -25.59 0.59 -33.65
N SER A 884 -26.63 1.32 -34.06
CA SER A 884 -26.49 2.48 -34.93
C SER A 884 -25.57 3.56 -34.29
N PRO A 885 -24.61 4.12 -35.04
CA PRO A 885 -23.87 5.32 -34.63
C PRO A 885 -24.81 6.47 -34.22
N TYR A 886 -24.41 7.20 -33.18
CA TYR A 886 -25.13 8.36 -32.64
C TYR A 886 -26.61 8.11 -32.29
N ALA A 887 -27.00 6.88 -31.93
CA ALA A 887 -28.36 6.50 -31.50
C ALA A 887 -28.73 7.01 -30.10
#